data_AF-A0A353B8G8-F1
#
_entry.id   AF-A0A353B8G8-F1
#
_cell.length_a   1.000
_cell.length_b   1.000
_cell.length_c   1.000
_cell.angle_alpha   90.00
_cell.angle_beta   90.00
_cell.angle_gamma   90.00
#
_symmetry.space_group_name_H-M   'P 1'
#
loop_
_entity.id
_entity.type
_entity.pdbx_description
1 polymer ?
#
loop_
_entity_poly.entity_id
_entity_poly.type
_entity_poly.pdbx_seq_one_letter_code
_entity_poly.pdbx_strand_id
1 'polypeptide(L)'
;FDNNSNTLAGNIAIPFETGDNQAEMLAAIEAAIGASGLNVTTSVIGQGRIFIGAEAGATLDTAESTLAQPTTTWSLEIPPAGPRGGILDSHFFTVSDGRSSVTFEFDTDGTVSPGRTAIDFSAAVTAEDVANLVRDSIVASPLNLQPTVVNGRWVHLGLSERGSADLGNSLMGLVGIARTLQDGEIFTISSQGVTESFELTRDADVTPGNIPVTFGVDDTQDVIAGRIVAAIEATALDLRPKSVGDGNIAIGGVPGDTVNVGQAPGLVLRGTPGVRSRTQLRVFGPLVMQVPAVGAAGMTDGSQFSLTGNGITQIFEFDGDNSGPTSPDHIVVNYTPLSTGEDIALAVTQAINGAGLGIVAQNIGGAQVSLGQINETQLNLGNSGLTSFRGVVTDGEQFTISDGNQIVTFEFDNVDLGNGFAGTNTPIRFSSTTTPDDLVLSMEAAIEASGLGLTATPLPNGVLELNDTPQFITDTTNAPTLVRSGVPGGATAIPFIQDVSFTGEDMKRAIIDAINSSPNSLLSASDRGGSTFFVSGALTISDSIDSFFLRGVADLAGNLLKPNRINNETQFTILMPGVALDYGDAPDPVISTPGRYPTQHANDGARHVISDVALLGAGITADADGKPSPGATADDLDDGMTLAPGQTATFNPHVQTPFDLTLSTAGFVDMWIDFNADGDWNDPGEQVLTSARFTEDTLTQTFMASVPPTAPVPAGPVTTYARIRSSSTGGLQPTGLAVDGEVEDYAVTIVPGFPPTAVDDNYAFNEDTVLTTADVDGTITPGFTIDDGVTANDTDPDGRPLFVTLIEGPQHAVENSFSLNSDGTFNYKPEANFNGIDTFVYRVNDGILGSNNLGTVTLTVRQVNDSPIATDDVLTINEDEVVDVPHSELTANDAAGPANESDQTLTITNVQSISAAGGTVALIGGRVVYTPPSNYSGPDSFVYTVTDNGTTAGVAAPLSASATVSLTVLDKNDAPTTGDDTLSTVEDTPVSVDASTLIANDSAGPNLPGQGGDESGQTLVFS
;
A
#
# COMPACT_ATOMS: atom_id res chain seq x y z
N PHE A 1 -7.50 -32.76 -12.05
CA PHE A 1 -8.39 -32.45 -10.92
C PHE A 1 -9.56 -33.41 -10.94
N ASP A 2 -9.77 -34.14 -9.85
CA ASP A 2 -10.80 -35.17 -9.73
C ASP A 2 -11.46 -35.07 -8.34
N ASN A 3 -12.76 -34.79 -8.29
CA ASN A 3 -13.55 -34.72 -7.05
C ASN A 3 -14.57 -35.86 -6.91
N ASN A 4 -14.57 -36.83 -7.81
CA ASN A 4 -15.57 -37.90 -7.85
C ASN A 4 -15.01 -39.26 -8.27
N SER A 5 -13.68 -39.41 -8.26
CA SER A 5 -12.93 -40.63 -8.57
C SER A 5 -13.17 -41.15 -9.99
N ASN A 6 -13.38 -40.24 -10.96
CA ASN A 6 -13.64 -40.59 -12.36
C ASN A 6 -12.42 -40.39 -13.29
N THR A 7 -11.21 -40.46 -12.74
CA THR A 7 -9.95 -40.22 -13.45
C THR A 7 -9.88 -40.93 -14.82
N LEU A 8 -9.60 -40.15 -15.86
CA LEU A 8 -9.44 -40.66 -17.22
C LEU A 8 -8.21 -41.58 -17.33
N ALA A 9 -8.29 -42.62 -18.16
CA ALA A 9 -7.21 -43.56 -18.36
C ALA A 9 -5.95 -42.88 -18.93
N GLY A 10 -4.82 -43.02 -18.24
CA GLY A 10 -3.55 -42.38 -18.61
C GLY A 10 -3.26 -41.09 -17.84
N ASN A 11 -4.21 -40.59 -17.05
CA ASN A 11 -4.03 -39.39 -16.23
C ASN A 11 -3.79 -39.77 -14.76
N ILE A 12 -3.10 -38.90 -14.04
CA ILE A 12 -2.93 -39.01 -12.58
C ILE A 12 -3.96 -38.12 -11.92
N ALA A 13 -4.68 -38.66 -10.95
CA ALA A 13 -5.70 -37.94 -10.21
C ALA A 13 -5.04 -36.86 -9.34
N ILE A 14 -5.56 -35.64 -9.42
CA ILE A 14 -5.31 -34.59 -8.42
C ILE A 14 -6.60 -34.51 -7.59
N PRO A 15 -6.65 -35.17 -6.41
CA PRO A 15 -7.87 -35.24 -5.62
C PRO A 15 -8.19 -33.87 -5.02
N PHE A 16 -9.47 -33.50 -4.99
CA PHE A 16 -9.95 -32.35 -4.25
C PHE A 16 -11.40 -32.54 -3.77
N GLU A 17 -11.77 -31.91 -2.66
CA GLU A 17 -13.13 -31.88 -2.10
C GLU A 17 -13.76 -30.48 -2.18
N THR A 18 -15.09 -30.41 -2.12
CA THR A 18 -15.80 -29.13 -2.09
C THR A 18 -15.58 -28.47 -0.74
N GLY A 19 -14.77 -27.41 -0.70
CA GLY A 19 -14.41 -26.70 0.53
C GLY A 19 -12.91 -26.68 0.81
N ASP A 20 -12.10 -27.42 0.05
CA ASP A 20 -10.65 -27.38 0.16
C ASP A 20 -10.14 -25.95 -0.05
N ASN A 21 -9.23 -25.54 0.83
CA ASN A 21 -8.57 -24.26 0.72
C ASN A 21 -7.39 -24.33 -0.27
N GLN A 22 -6.83 -23.16 -0.59
CA GLN A 22 -5.77 -23.05 -1.58
C GLN A 22 -4.51 -23.87 -1.22
N ALA A 23 -4.14 -23.94 0.05
CA ALA A 23 -2.97 -24.71 0.49
C ALA A 23 -3.19 -26.23 0.33
N GLU A 24 -4.40 -26.71 0.63
CA GLU A 24 -4.79 -28.11 0.45
C GLU A 24 -4.76 -28.50 -1.04
N MET A 25 -5.24 -27.61 -1.92
CA MET A 25 -5.17 -27.80 -3.36
C MET A 25 -3.72 -27.86 -3.89
N LEU A 26 -2.83 -26.99 -3.40
CA LEU A 26 -1.42 -26.99 -3.81
C LEU A 26 -0.71 -28.26 -3.35
N ALA A 27 -0.96 -28.70 -2.12
CA ALA A 27 -0.43 -29.95 -1.59
C ALA A 27 -0.91 -31.16 -2.41
N ALA A 28 -2.16 -31.17 -2.87
CA ALA A 28 -2.69 -32.22 -3.74
C ALA A 28 -2.02 -32.23 -5.13
N ILE A 29 -1.76 -31.06 -5.72
CA ILE A 29 -1.04 -30.93 -7.00
C ILE A 29 0.41 -31.43 -6.85
N GLU A 30 1.11 -31.00 -5.79
CA GLU A 30 2.48 -31.40 -5.50
C GLU A 30 2.59 -32.91 -5.30
N ALA A 31 1.68 -33.51 -4.51
CA ALA A 31 1.63 -34.94 -4.29
C ALA A 31 1.36 -35.74 -5.59
N ALA A 32 0.48 -35.23 -6.46
CA ALA A 32 0.18 -35.86 -7.74
C ALA A 32 1.35 -35.80 -8.73
N ILE A 33 2.08 -34.68 -8.77
CA ILE A 33 3.30 -34.56 -9.58
C ILE A 33 4.39 -35.48 -9.02
N GLY A 34 4.58 -35.53 -7.70
CA GLY A 34 5.50 -36.48 -7.06
C GLY A 34 5.17 -37.95 -7.35
N ALA A 35 3.88 -38.29 -7.44
CA ALA A 35 3.42 -39.63 -7.78
C ALA A 35 3.55 -39.99 -9.27
N SER A 36 3.87 -39.02 -10.14
CA SER A 36 3.94 -39.21 -11.58
C SER A 36 5.17 -39.93 -12.10
N GLY A 37 6.25 -39.96 -11.29
CA GLY A 37 7.54 -40.49 -11.71
C GLY A 37 8.23 -39.65 -12.79
N LEU A 38 7.74 -38.43 -13.05
CA LEU A 38 8.44 -37.44 -13.88
C LEU A 38 9.71 -36.98 -13.16
N ASN A 39 10.80 -36.75 -13.91
CA ASN A 39 12.05 -36.19 -13.39
C ASN A 39 11.92 -34.66 -13.24
N VAL A 40 10.99 -34.23 -12.39
CA VAL A 40 10.73 -32.83 -12.06
C VAL A 40 10.67 -32.67 -10.55
N THR A 41 11.05 -31.50 -10.08
CA THR A 41 10.93 -31.07 -8.68
C THR A 41 9.82 -30.06 -8.58
N THR A 42 9.10 -30.09 -7.47
CA THR A 42 8.00 -29.18 -7.21
C THR A 42 8.19 -28.56 -5.84
N SER A 43 7.90 -27.27 -5.73
CA SER A 43 7.85 -26.58 -4.45
C SER A 43 6.67 -25.64 -4.49
N VAL A 44 5.85 -25.67 -3.45
CA VAL A 44 4.88 -24.59 -3.22
C VAL A 44 5.65 -23.32 -2.89
N ILE A 45 5.36 -22.26 -3.62
CA ILE A 45 5.86 -20.91 -3.37
C ILE A 45 4.65 -20.04 -3.05
N GLY A 46 4.74 -19.15 -2.05
CA GLY A 46 3.58 -18.45 -1.49
C GLY A 46 2.63 -17.78 -2.50
N GLN A 47 1.43 -17.42 -2.04
CA GLN A 47 0.33 -16.83 -2.83
C GLN A 47 -0.32 -17.78 -3.85
N GLY A 48 -0.48 -19.06 -3.51
CA GLY A 48 -1.22 -19.98 -4.38
C GLY A 48 -0.46 -20.50 -5.59
N ARG A 49 0.88 -20.43 -5.57
CA ARG A 49 1.73 -20.75 -6.71
C ARG A 49 2.52 -22.02 -6.45
N ILE A 50 2.81 -22.76 -7.53
CA ILE A 50 3.69 -23.92 -7.51
C ILE A 50 4.82 -23.66 -8.49
N PHE A 51 6.04 -23.78 -7.99
CA PHE A 51 7.24 -23.83 -8.80
C PHE A 51 7.48 -25.27 -9.25
N ILE A 52 7.75 -25.47 -10.54
CA ILE A 52 8.11 -26.78 -11.10
C ILE A 52 9.51 -26.64 -11.73
N GLY A 53 10.52 -27.19 -11.06
CA GLY A 53 11.89 -27.29 -11.56
C GLY A 53 12.06 -28.54 -12.41
N ALA A 54 12.48 -28.39 -13.67
CA ALA A 54 12.61 -29.51 -14.60
C ALA A 54 13.86 -29.41 -15.49
N GLU A 55 14.30 -30.53 -16.06
CA GLU A 55 15.38 -30.52 -17.05
C GLU A 55 14.94 -29.92 -18.39
N ALA A 56 15.92 -29.51 -19.20
CA ALA A 56 15.68 -28.98 -20.54
C ALA A 56 14.91 -29.99 -21.40
N GLY A 57 13.77 -29.56 -21.94
CA GLY A 57 12.88 -30.40 -22.76
C GLY A 57 11.64 -30.94 -22.03
N ALA A 58 11.46 -30.67 -20.73
CA ALA A 58 10.18 -30.84 -20.06
C ALA A 58 9.19 -29.75 -20.50
N THR A 59 7.92 -30.13 -20.69
CA THR A 59 6.85 -29.25 -21.18
C THR A 59 5.72 -29.18 -20.16
N LEU A 60 5.20 -27.98 -19.87
CA LEU A 60 4.06 -27.79 -18.98
C LEU A 60 2.89 -27.18 -19.76
N ASP A 61 1.76 -27.90 -19.82
CA ASP A 61 0.53 -27.45 -20.49
C ASP A 61 -0.61 -27.37 -19.48
N THR A 62 -1.17 -26.16 -19.28
CA THR A 62 -2.32 -25.92 -18.40
C THR A 62 -3.57 -25.48 -19.16
N ALA A 63 -3.58 -25.55 -20.50
CA ALA A 63 -4.64 -24.99 -21.35
C ALA A 63 -6.05 -25.55 -21.07
N GLU A 64 -6.13 -26.78 -20.55
CA GLU A 64 -7.39 -27.45 -20.20
C GLU A 64 -7.76 -27.29 -18.71
N SER A 65 -7.17 -26.31 -18.01
CA SER A 65 -7.41 -26.03 -16.60
C SER A 65 -7.53 -24.53 -16.31
N THR A 66 -7.99 -24.18 -15.12
CA THR A 66 -7.99 -22.79 -14.62
C THR A 66 -6.66 -22.36 -14.02
N LEU A 67 -5.64 -23.23 -14.05
CA LEU A 67 -4.30 -22.87 -13.58
C LEU A 67 -3.69 -21.85 -14.55
N ALA A 68 -3.44 -20.66 -14.04
CA ALA A 68 -2.69 -19.65 -14.76
C ALA A 68 -1.20 -20.04 -14.75
N GLN A 69 -0.66 -20.38 -15.92
CA GLN A 69 0.76 -20.25 -16.13
C GLN A 69 1.06 -18.78 -16.40
N PRO A 70 1.97 -18.13 -15.66
CA PRO A 70 2.49 -16.84 -16.07
C PRO A 70 3.17 -17.03 -17.43
N THR A 71 2.53 -16.59 -18.52
CA THR A 71 3.19 -16.59 -19.82
C THR A 71 4.23 -15.49 -19.82
N THR A 72 5.51 -15.85 -19.78
CA THR A 72 6.51 -15.07 -20.51
C THR A 72 7.50 -16.08 -21.08
N THR A 73 7.94 -15.94 -22.33
CA THR A 73 8.97 -14.95 -22.68
C THR A 73 8.88 -14.64 -24.16
N TRP A 74 8.21 -13.55 -24.54
CA TRP A 74 8.59 -12.61 -25.60
C TRP A 74 7.55 -11.49 -25.65
N SER A 75 8.03 -10.27 -25.43
CA SER A 75 7.22 -9.06 -25.50
C SER A 75 7.80 -8.14 -26.55
N LEU A 76 6.95 -7.57 -27.41
CA LEU A 76 7.34 -6.51 -28.32
C LEU A 76 7.30 -5.18 -27.60
N GLU A 77 8.41 -4.45 -27.56
CA GLU A 77 8.44 -3.05 -27.18
C GLU A 77 8.04 -2.20 -28.38
N ILE A 78 6.94 -1.47 -28.25
CA ILE A 78 6.37 -0.63 -29.30
C ILE A 78 6.80 0.82 -29.06
N PRO A 79 7.62 1.42 -29.95
CA PRO A 79 7.96 2.82 -29.85
C PRO A 79 6.80 3.71 -30.32
N PRO A 80 6.80 5.02 -29.99
CA PRO A 80 5.84 5.98 -30.54
C PRO A 80 5.88 6.03 -32.08
N ALA A 81 4.86 6.57 -32.75
CA ALA A 81 4.94 6.83 -34.19
C ALA A 81 5.82 8.07 -34.51
N GLY A 82 6.69 8.00 -35.53
CA GLY A 82 7.34 9.19 -36.10
C GLY A 82 8.88 9.18 -36.27
N PRO A 83 9.45 10.23 -36.91
CA PRO A 83 10.82 10.24 -37.46
C PRO A 83 11.97 10.36 -36.44
N ARG A 84 11.67 10.40 -35.13
CA ARG A 84 12.66 10.53 -34.05
C ARG A 84 12.67 9.27 -33.17
N GLY A 85 12.97 8.12 -33.77
CA GLY A 85 13.05 6.82 -33.08
C GLY A 85 11.71 6.09 -32.93
N GLY A 86 10.73 6.42 -33.79
CA GLY A 86 9.41 5.82 -33.80
C GLY A 86 9.15 4.85 -34.95
N ILE A 87 7.96 4.25 -34.97
CA ILE A 87 7.51 3.42 -36.10
C ILE A 87 7.36 4.29 -37.35
N LEU A 88 7.94 3.83 -38.46
CA LEU A 88 7.88 4.46 -39.78
C LEU A 88 7.13 3.57 -40.75
N ASP A 89 6.66 4.20 -41.82
CA ASP A 89 6.05 3.52 -42.95
C ASP A 89 6.97 2.43 -43.54
N SER A 90 6.40 1.30 -43.95
CA SER A 90 7.12 0.10 -44.45
C SER A 90 8.01 -0.64 -43.43
N HIS A 91 7.95 -0.30 -42.14
CA HIS A 91 8.53 -1.14 -41.09
C HIS A 91 7.72 -2.43 -40.95
N PHE A 92 8.38 -3.57 -40.72
CA PHE A 92 7.71 -4.85 -40.59
C PHE A 92 8.33 -5.75 -39.53
N PHE A 93 7.53 -6.68 -39.03
CA PHE A 93 7.93 -7.78 -38.15
C PHE A 93 7.16 -9.04 -38.48
N THR A 94 7.66 -10.19 -38.06
CA THR A 94 7.06 -11.50 -38.28
C THR A 94 6.79 -12.19 -36.96
N VAL A 95 5.58 -12.73 -36.77
CA VAL A 95 5.22 -13.53 -35.61
C VAL A 95 4.78 -14.92 -36.06
N SER A 96 5.23 -15.94 -35.33
CA SER A 96 4.83 -17.32 -35.49
C SER A 96 4.36 -17.90 -34.15
N ASP A 97 3.26 -18.63 -34.18
CA ASP A 97 2.76 -19.42 -33.04
C ASP A 97 3.42 -20.81 -32.93
N GLY A 98 4.39 -21.10 -33.81
CA GLY A 98 5.07 -22.38 -33.95
C GLY A 98 4.43 -23.35 -34.94
N ARG A 99 3.31 -22.97 -35.57
CA ARG A 99 2.64 -23.74 -36.64
C ARG A 99 2.46 -22.92 -37.91
N SER A 100 2.13 -21.64 -37.77
CA SER A 100 1.96 -20.68 -38.86
C SER A 100 2.79 -19.43 -38.58
N SER A 101 3.13 -18.67 -39.62
CA SER A 101 3.89 -17.42 -39.50
C SER A 101 3.21 -16.33 -40.32
N VAL A 102 3.11 -15.13 -39.74
CA VAL A 102 2.51 -13.95 -40.39
C VAL A 102 3.47 -12.79 -40.26
N THR A 103 3.70 -12.08 -41.36
CA THR A 103 4.51 -10.86 -41.40
C THR A 103 3.58 -9.66 -41.43
N PHE A 104 3.73 -8.75 -40.47
CA PHE A 104 2.97 -7.53 -40.33
C PHE A 104 3.80 -6.34 -40.76
N GLU A 105 3.20 -5.37 -41.46
CA GLU A 105 3.84 -4.18 -41.98
C GLU A 105 3.06 -2.93 -41.57
N PHE A 106 3.75 -1.97 -40.97
CA PHE A 106 3.21 -0.66 -40.62
C PHE A 106 3.05 0.19 -41.87
N ASP A 107 1.84 0.69 -42.09
CA ASP A 107 1.42 1.39 -43.30
C ASP A 107 0.72 2.71 -42.95
N THR A 108 1.06 3.77 -43.69
CA THR A 108 0.45 5.11 -43.60
C THR A 108 -0.11 5.62 -44.92
N ASP A 109 0.19 4.96 -46.05
CA ASP A 109 -0.18 5.45 -47.38
C ASP A 109 -1.06 4.46 -48.19
N GLY A 110 -1.36 3.31 -47.62
CA GLY A 110 -2.19 2.26 -48.20
C GLY A 110 -1.40 1.31 -49.10
N THR A 111 -0.06 1.40 -49.11
CA THR A 111 0.81 0.52 -49.90
C THR A 111 1.52 -0.50 -49.01
N VAL A 112 1.19 -1.78 -49.22
CA VAL A 112 1.72 -2.91 -48.43
C VAL A 112 2.45 -3.87 -49.36
N SER A 113 3.62 -4.32 -48.91
CA SER A 113 4.44 -5.29 -49.64
C SER A 113 3.68 -6.61 -49.84
N PRO A 114 3.75 -7.26 -51.02
CA PRO A 114 3.01 -8.49 -51.29
C PRO A 114 3.29 -9.60 -50.26
N GLY A 115 2.23 -10.14 -49.64
CA GLY A 115 2.32 -11.22 -48.66
C GLY A 115 2.48 -10.77 -47.20
N ARG A 116 2.36 -9.47 -46.92
CA ARG A 116 2.33 -8.90 -45.57
C ARG A 116 0.92 -8.41 -45.18
N THR A 117 0.66 -8.39 -43.89
CA THR A 117 -0.59 -7.89 -43.30
C THR A 117 -0.37 -6.46 -42.81
N ALA A 118 -1.22 -5.53 -43.27
CA ALA A 118 -1.12 -4.12 -42.93
C ALA A 118 -1.45 -3.86 -41.44
N ILE A 119 -0.70 -2.97 -40.82
CA ILE A 119 -1.03 -2.27 -39.58
C ILE A 119 -1.15 -0.80 -39.93
N ASP A 120 -2.38 -0.33 -40.10
CA ASP A 120 -2.66 1.09 -40.37
C ASP A 120 -2.45 1.89 -39.08
N PHE A 121 -1.40 2.70 -39.05
CA PHE A 121 -1.08 3.57 -37.92
C PHE A 121 -1.22 5.06 -38.27
N SER A 122 -1.89 5.40 -39.39
CA SER A 122 -2.04 6.77 -39.88
C SER A 122 -2.77 7.72 -38.91
N ALA A 123 -3.58 7.19 -38.00
CA ALA A 123 -4.28 7.93 -36.95
C ALA A 123 -3.64 7.82 -35.55
N ALA A 124 -2.58 7.02 -35.39
CA ALA A 124 -1.94 6.77 -34.10
C ALA A 124 -0.96 7.90 -33.74
N VAL A 125 -1.04 8.40 -32.50
CA VAL A 125 -0.22 9.54 -32.02
C VAL A 125 0.66 9.19 -30.82
N THR A 126 0.35 8.11 -30.09
CA THR A 126 1.13 7.62 -28.95
C THR A 126 1.63 6.18 -29.16
N ALA A 127 2.60 5.75 -28.34
CA ALA A 127 3.07 4.36 -28.34
C ALA A 127 1.96 3.36 -27.96
N GLU A 128 1.00 3.79 -27.13
CA GLU A 128 -0.13 2.97 -26.69
C GLU A 128 -1.12 2.73 -27.82
N ASP A 129 -1.41 3.75 -28.63
CA ASP A 129 -2.25 3.60 -29.82
C ASP A 129 -1.64 2.57 -30.78
N VAL A 130 -0.33 2.66 -31.02
CA VAL A 130 0.39 1.73 -31.90
C VAL A 130 0.47 0.33 -31.29
N ALA A 131 0.64 0.20 -29.97
CA ALA A 131 0.68 -1.10 -29.29
C ALA A 131 -0.68 -1.82 -29.33
N ASN A 132 -1.77 -1.06 -29.16
CA ASN A 132 -3.13 -1.57 -29.32
C ASN A 132 -3.38 -2.03 -30.76
N LEU A 133 -2.95 -1.26 -31.76
CA LEU A 133 -3.03 -1.65 -33.17
C LEU A 133 -2.24 -2.93 -33.46
N VAL A 134 -1.02 -3.07 -32.93
CA VAL A 134 -0.19 -4.28 -33.06
C VAL A 134 -0.88 -5.48 -32.43
N ARG A 135 -1.41 -5.36 -31.21
CA ARG A 135 -2.20 -6.40 -30.55
C ARG A 135 -3.37 -6.82 -31.42
N ASP A 136 -4.18 -5.86 -31.86
CA ASP A 136 -5.43 -6.11 -32.59
C ASP A 136 -5.17 -6.74 -33.96
N SER A 137 -4.10 -6.32 -34.65
CA SER A 137 -3.66 -6.93 -35.92
C SER A 137 -3.17 -8.36 -35.73
N ILE A 138 -2.48 -8.69 -34.64
CA ILE A 138 -2.06 -10.07 -34.33
C ILE A 138 -3.28 -10.94 -33.99
N VAL A 139 -4.23 -10.43 -33.20
CA VAL A 139 -5.49 -11.13 -32.88
C VAL A 139 -6.35 -11.37 -34.13
N ALA A 140 -6.37 -10.42 -35.06
CA ALA A 140 -7.11 -10.53 -36.32
C ALA A 140 -6.42 -11.44 -37.36
N SER A 141 -5.19 -11.88 -37.10
CA SER A 141 -4.43 -12.75 -37.99
C SER A 141 -4.80 -14.23 -37.81
N PRO A 142 -4.35 -15.13 -38.71
CA PRO A 142 -4.50 -16.57 -38.53
C PRO A 142 -3.70 -17.18 -37.36
N LEU A 143 -2.92 -16.40 -36.62
CA LEU A 143 -2.15 -16.86 -35.47
C LEU A 143 -3.08 -17.06 -34.27
N ASN A 144 -3.02 -18.22 -33.62
CA ASN A 144 -3.85 -18.50 -32.44
C ASN A 144 -3.23 -17.94 -31.15
N LEU A 145 -2.98 -16.62 -31.13
CA LEU A 145 -2.36 -15.90 -30.02
C LEU A 145 -3.35 -14.92 -29.40
N GLN A 146 -3.21 -14.67 -28.10
CA GLN A 146 -4.00 -13.67 -27.35
C GLN A 146 -3.05 -12.65 -26.70
N PRO A 147 -2.42 -11.77 -27.50
CA PRO A 147 -1.47 -10.81 -26.97
C PRO A 147 -2.13 -9.77 -26.06
N THR A 148 -1.39 -9.27 -25.07
CA THR A 148 -1.86 -8.24 -24.15
C THR A 148 -0.94 -7.02 -24.17
N VAL A 149 -1.53 -5.82 -24.05
CA VAL A 149 -0.76 -4.57 -23.94
C VAL A 149 -0.53 -4.27 -22.46
N VAL A 150 0.72 -4.02 -22.08
CA VAL A 150 1.12 -3.68 -20.71
C VAL A 150 1.89 -2.37 -20.71
N ASN A 151 1.59 -1.52 -19.73
CA ASN A 151 2.19 -0.19 -19.55
C ASN A 151 2.16 0.69 -20.81
N GLY A 152 1.11 0.54 -21.64
CA GLY A 152 0.87 1.36 -22.84
C GLY A 152 1.95 1.28 -23.93
N ARG A 153 2.88 0.31 -23.88
CA ARG A 153 3.95 0.21 -24.90
C ARG A 153 4.48 -1.20 -25.13
N TRP A 154 4.14 -2.17 -24.30
CA TRP A 154 4.62 -3.54 -24.43
C TRP A 154 3.49 -4.43 -24.93
N VAL A 155 3.71 -5.21 -25.98
CA VAL A 155 2.77 -6.22 -26.46
C VAL A 155 3.32 -7.60 -26.10
N HIS A 156 2.79 -8.20 -25.04
CA HIS A 156 3.12 -9.57 -24.66
C HIS A 156 2.50 -10.53 -25.65
N LEU A 157 3.30 -11.38 -26.29
CA LEU A 157 2.85 -12.17 -27.43
C LEU A 157 2.16 -13.49 -27.07
N GLY A 158 2.37 -14.01 -25.86
CA GLY A 158 1.80 -15.29 -25.43
C GLY A 158 2.20 -16.48 -26.32
N LEU A 159 3.45 -16.51 -26.77
CA LEU A 159 3.95 -17.53 -27.71
C LEU A 159 4.05 -18.91 -27.06
N SER A 160 3.80 -19.96 -27.85
CA SER A 160 4.07 -21.34 -27.46
C SER A 160 5.58 -21.66 -27.47
N GLU A 161 6.00 -22.80 -26.95
CA GLU A 161 7.41 -23.26 -26.94
C GLU A 161 8.09 -23.32 -28.33
N ARG A 162 7.30 -23.33 -29.42
CA ARG A 162 7.80 -23.32 -30.82
C ARG A 162 7.55 -21.99 -31.53
N GLY A 163 6.90 -21.05 -30.85
CA GLY A 163 6.60 -19.73 -31.39
C GLY A 163 7.85 -18.88 -31.53
N SER A 164 7.82 -17.95 -32.47
CA SER A 164 8.91 -17.01 -32.68
C SER A 164 8.44 -15.63 -33.12
N ALA A 165 9.10 -14.57 -32.69
CA ALA A 165 8.98 -13.22 -33.23
C ALA A 165 10.32 -12.76 -33.80
N ASP A 166 10.29 -12.21 -35.02
CA ASP A 166 11.41 -11.58 -35.71
C ASP A 166 11.02 -10.13 -35.98
N LEU A 167 11.84 -9.18 -35.54
CA LEU A 167 11.54 -7.75 -35.63
C LEU A 167 11.81 -7.17 -37.02
N GLY A 168 12.33 -7.96 -37.97
CA GLY A 168 12.53 -7.49 -39.35
C GLY A 168 13.38 -6.21 -39.41
N ASN A 169 12.84 -5.16 -40.04
CA ASN A 169 13.45 -3.81 -40.08
C ASN A 169 12.77 -2.81 -39.13
N SER A 170 11.84 -3.27 -38.30
CA SER A 170 11.09 -2.41 -37.39
C SER A 170 11.92 -2.06 -36.16
N LEU A 171 11.85 -0.81 -35.71
CA LEU A 171 12.58 -0.27 -34.54
C LEU A 171 11.96 -0.71 -33.19
N MET A 172 11.28 -1.86 -33.16
CA MET A 172 10.66 -2.43 -31.97
C MET A 172 11.69 -3.20 -31.13
N GLY A 173 11.44 -3.34 -29.83
CA GLY A 173 12.26 -4.18 -28.94
C GLY A 173 11.69 -5.59 -28.81
N LEU A 174 12.52 -6.62 -28.61
CA LEU A 174 12.08 -7.97 -28.25
C LEU A 174 12.73 -8.35 -26.92
N VAL A 175 11.92 -8.57 -25.88
CA VAL A 175 12.41 -8.79 -24.51
C VAL A 175 11.97 -10.16 -23.97
N GLY A 176 12.96 -10.99 -23.59
CA GLY A 176 12.82 -12.25 -22.84
C GLY A 176 13.76 -13.40 -23.27
N ILE A 177 14.70 -13.81 -22.41
CA ILE A 177 15.28 -15.17 -22.39
C ILE A 177 15.70 -15.51 -20.96
N ALA A 178 15.22 -16.64 -20.41
CA ALA A 178 15.89 -17.34 -19.31
C ALA A 178 16.89 -18.33 -19.93
N ARG A 179 18.15 -18.32 -19.48
CA ARG A 179 19.14 -19.37 -19.77
C ARG A 179 19.40 -20.12 -18.47
N THR A 180 19.05 -21.40 -18.43
CA THR A 180 19.28 -22.27 -17.27
C THR A 180 20.78 -22.55 -17.13
N LEU A 181 21.36 -22.38 -15.93
CA LEU A 181 22.74 -22.76 -15.63
C LEU A 181 22.95 -24.26 -15.88
N GLN A 182 24.00 -24.60 -16.63
CA GLN A 182 24.39 -25.98 -16.91
C GLN A 182 25.44 -26.47 -15.91
N ASP A 183 25.40 -27.77 -15.65
CA ASP A 183 26.41 -28.45 -14.86
C ASP A 183 27.76 -28.46 -15.60
N GLY A 184 28.85 -28.11 -14.90
CA GLY A 184 30.20 -27.99 -15.47
C GLY A 184 30.52 -26.64 -16.13
N GLU A 185 29.70 -25.61 -15.95
CA GLU A 185 30.02 -24.25 -16.40
C GLU A 185 31.17 -23.63 -15.58
N ILE A 186 32.13 -22.99 -16.25
CA ILE A 186 33.35 -22.46 -15.61
C ILE A 186 33.48 -20.96 -15.84
N PHE A 187 33.76 -20.21 -14.78
CA PHE A 187 34.19 -18.81 -14.85
C PHE A 187 35.49 -18.59 -14.08
N THR A 188 36.25 -17.56 -14.46
CA THR A 188 37.55 -17.26 -13.87
C THR A 188 37.64 -15.80 -13.44
N ILE A 189 38.34 -15.56 -12.33
CA ILE A 189 38.59 -14.21 -11.80
C ILE A 189 40.10 -14.05 -11.59
N SER A 190 40.65 -12.96 -12.09
CA SER A 190 42.05 -12.58 -11.86
C SER A 190 42.12 -11.23 -11.16
N SER A 191 42.75 -11.18 -10.00
CA SER A 191 43.01 -9.94 -9.24
C SER A 191 44.40 -9.95 -8.63
N GLN A 192 45.09 -8.81 -8.68
CA GLN A 192 46.45 -8.62 -8.14
C GLN A 192 47.48 -9.70 -8.56
N GLY A 193 47.34 -10.24 -9.78
CA GLY A 193 48.24 -11.27 -10.31
C GLY A 193 47.95 -12.72 -9.86
N VAL A 194 46.85 -12.94 -9.14
CA VAL A 194 46.33 -14.28 -8.77
C VAL A 194 45.09 -14.56 -9.61
N THR A 195 44.98 -15.78 -10.17
CA THR A 195 43.82 -16.22 -10.97
C THR A 195 43.21 -17.47 -10.34
N GLU A 196 41.91 -17.41 -10.06
CA GLU A 196 41.13 -18.53 -9.54
C GLU A 196 40.03 -18.92 -10.54
N SER A 197 39.71 -20.22 -10.61
CA SER A 197 38.68 -20.77 -11.49
C SER A 197 37.56 -21.37 -10.65
N PHE A 198 36.32 -21.08 -11.01
CA PHE A 198 35.12 -21.50 -10.31
C PHE A 198 34.26 -22.34 -11.24
N GLU A 199 33.73 -23.46 -10.75
CA GLU A 199 32.93 -24.40 -11.53
C GLU A 199 31.56 -24.59 -10.89
N LEU A 200 30.51 -24.25 -11.65
CA LEU A 200 29.12 -24.46 -11.28
C LEU A 200 28.80 -25.95 -11.43
N THR A 201 28.50 -26.63 -10.33
CA THR A 201 28.33 -28.09 -10.30
C THR A 201 27.04 -28.50 -9.58
N ARG A 202 26.35 -29.52 -10.06
CA ARG A 202 25.14 -30.08 -9.41
C ARG A 202 25.43 -31.30 -8.54
N ASP A 203 26.52 -32.00 -8.81
CA ASP A 203 26.88 -33.27 -8.15
C ASP A 203 28.21 -33.21 -7.39
N ALA A 204 28.80 -32.02 -7.31
CA ALA A 204 30.11 -31.76 -6.74
C ALA A 204 31.28 -32.45 -7.47
N ASP A 205 31.05 -33.00 -8.68
CA ASP A 205 32.12 -33.36 -9.60
C ASP A 205 32.70 -32.07 -10.19
N VAL A 206 33.99 -31.83 -9.95
CA VAL A 206 34.70 -30.63 -10.41
C VAL A 206 36.05 -30.97 -10.99
N THR A 207 36.42 -30.23 -12.02
CA THR A 207 37.74 -30.30 -12.65
C THR A 207 38.83 -30.00 -11.61
N PRO A 208 39.90 -30.83 -11.50
CA PRO A 208 40.94 -30.64 -10.50
C PRO A 208 41.59 -29.24 -10.58
N GLY A 209 41.48 -28.46 -9.50
CA GLY A 209 42.00 -27.10 -9.41
C GLY A 209 40.93 -26.01 -9.50
N ASN A 210 39.70 -26.35 -9.86
CA ASN A 210 38.56 -25.43 -9.80
C ASN A 210 37.90 -25.44 -8.41
N ILE A 211 37.32 -24.31 -8.05
CA ILE A 211 36.56 -24.12 -6.81
C ILE A 211 35.08 -24.44 -7.10
N PRO A 212 34.49 -25.43 -6.40
CA PRO A 212 33.10 -25.82 -6.63
C PRO A 212 32.12 -24.74 -6.17
N VAL A 213 31.14 -24.44 -7.02
CA VAL A 213 29.94 -23.69 -6.68
C VAL A 213 28.75 -24.62 -6.89
N THR A 214 28.29 -25.26 -5.82
CA THR A 214 27.23 -26.27 -5.89
C THR A 214 25.86 -25.62 -6.09
N PHE A 215 25.02 -26.14 -6.99
CA PHE A 215 23.63 -25.70 -7.16
C PHE A 215 22.67 -26.87 -7.42
N GLY A 216 21.44 -26.77 -6.91
CA GLY A 216 20.34 -27.70 -7.09
C GLY A 216 19.37 -27.24 -8.18
N VAL A 217 18.46 -28.13 -8.57
CA VAL A 217 17.39 -27.83 -9.54
C VAL A 217 16.26 -26.99 -8.95
N ASP A 218 16.23 -26.86 -7.63
CA ASP A 218 15.30 -26.11 -6.78
C ASP A 218 15.93 -24.82 -6.19
N ASP A 219 17.24 -24.61 -6.38
CA ASP A 219 17.89 -23.41 -5.90
C ASP A 219 17.45 -22.19 -6.72
N THR A 220 17.02 -21.14 -6.02
CA THR A 220 16.72 -19.85 -6.65
C THR A 220 18.00 -19.14 -7.08
N GLN A 221 17.87 -18.19 -7.99
CA GLN A 221 18.99 -17.37 -8.45
C GLN A 221 19.76 -16.65 -7.31
N ASP A 222 19.07 -16.25 -6.24
CA ASP A 222 19.68 -15.63 -5.06
C ASP A 222 20.48 -16.62 -4.21
N VAL A 223 19.97 -17.84 -4.06
CA VAL A 223 20.70 -18.91 -3.37
C VAL A 223 21.99 -19.23 -4.13
N ILE A 224 21.93 -19.27 -5.47
CA ILE A 224 23.09 -19.51 -6.32
C ILE A 224 24.08 -18.33 -6.25
N ALA A 225 23.60 -17.08 -6.28
CA ALA A 225 24.43 -15.90 -6.15
C ALA A 225 25.15 -15.82 -4.80
N GLY A 226 24.46 -16.15 -3.71
CA GLY A 226 25.05 -16.27 -2.38
C GLY A 226 26.18 -17.31 -2.32
N ARG A 227 26.03 -18.44 -3.04
CA ARG A 227 27.06 -19.48 -3.12
C ARG A 227 28.26 -19.05 -3.96
N ILE A 228 28.06 -18.32 -5.05
CA ILE A 228 29.15 -17.72 -5.83
C ILE A 228 29.92 -16.71 -4.97
N VAL A 229 29.23 -15.84 -4.22
CA VAL A 229 29.85 -14.89 -3.29
C VAL A 229 30.72 -15.62 -2.26
N ALA A 230 30.16 -16.62 -1.58
CA ALA A 230 30.88 -17.40 -0.58
C ALA A 230 32.11 -18.11 -1.17
N ALA A 231 32.01 -18.61 -2.40
CA ALA A 231 33.14 -19.24 -3.09
C ALA A 231 34.26 -18.22 -3.39
N ILE A 232 33.92 -17.01 -3.84
CA ILE A 232 34.90 -15.95 -4.12
C ILE A 232 35.53 -15.43 -2.80
N GLU A 233 34.75 -15.25 -1.73
CA GLU A 233 35.26 -14.85 -0.40
C GLU A 233 36.23 -15.87 0.21
N ALA A 234 36.07 -17.15 -0.12
CA ALA A 234 36.97 -18.21 0.32
C ALA A 234 38.35 -18.18 -0.37
N THR A 235 38.55 -17.29 -1.36
CA THR A 235 39.82 -17.13 -2.09
C THR A 235 40.69 -16.00 -1.55
N ALA A 236 41.94 -15.93 -2.01
CA ALA A 236 42.86 -14.84 -1.67
C ALA A 236 42.74 -13.60 -2.58
N LEU A 237 41.65 -13.46 -3.35
CA LEU A 237 41.51 -12.39 -4.34
C LEU A 237 41.21 -10.99 -3.75
N ASP A 238 40.83 -10.88 -2.47
CA ASP A 238 40.51 -9.61 -1.74
C ASP A 238 39.52 -8.66 -2.47
N LEU A 239 38.55 -9.24 -3.17
CA LEU A 239 37.59 -8.50 -4.01
C LEU A 239 36.34 -8.01 -3.26
N ARG A 240 36.05 -8.54 -2.07
CA ARG A 240 34.86 -8.24 -1.24
C ARG A 240 33.53 -8.33 -2.02
N PRO A 241 33.24 -9.50 -2.62
CA PRO A 241 32.02 -9.69 -3.39
C PRO A 241 30.78 -9.60 -2.49
N LYS A 242 29.65 -9.10 -3.00
CA LYS A 242 28.38 -9.05 -2.28
C LYS A 242 27.23 -9.44 -3.21
N SER A 243 26.33 -10.28 -2.74
CA SER A 243 25.05 -10.51 -3.41
C SER A 243 24.16 -9.30 -3.18
N VAL A 244 23.60 -8.74 -4.26
CA VAL A 244 22.80 -7.51 -4.23
C VAL A 244 21.33 -7.76 -4.61
N GLY A 245 20.89 -9.02 -4.55
CA GLY A 245 19.52 -9.46 -4.87
C GLY A 245 19.29 -9.76 -6.35
N ASP A 246 18.23 -10.51 -6.65
CA ASP A 246 17.84 -11.01 -7.97
C ASP A 246 18.93 -11.80 -8.72
N GLY A 247 19.74 -12.56 -7.98
CA GLY A 247 20.86 -13.32 -8.54
C GLY A 247 22.06 -12.46 -8.96
N ASN A 248 22.06 -11.17 -8.63
CA ASN A 248 23.16 -10.26 -8.96
C ASN A 248 24.28 -10.29 -7.92
N ILE A 249 25.51 -10.14 -8.41
CA ILE A 249 26.72 -10.15 -7.60
C ILE A 249 27.58 -8.94 -7.95
N ALA A 250 27.82 -8.08 -6.98
CA ALA A 250 28.84 -7.05 -7.06
C ALA A 250 30.18 -7.68 -6.68
N ILE A 251 31.10 -7.83 -7.65
CA ILE A 251 32.39 -8.54 -7.41
C ILE A 251 33.45 -7.61 -6.80
N GLY A 252 33.45 -6.30 -7.10
CA GLY A 252 34.51 -5.37 -6.68
C GLY A 252 35.72 -5.33 -7.63
N GLY A 253 36.87 -4.84 -7.13
CA GLY A 253 38.16 -4.84 -7.84
C GLY A 253 38.77 -3.47 -8.18
N VAL A 254 40.02 -3.47 -8.62
CA VAL A 254 40.79 -2.28 -9.04
C VAL A 254 41.10 -2.33 -10.55
N PRO A 255 41.45 -1.19 -11.20
CA PRO A 255 41.86 -1.21 -12.60
C PRO A 255 42.98 -2.23 -12.87
N GLY A 256 42.73 -3.18 -13.77
CA GLY A 256 43.65 -4.29 -14.09
C GLY A 256 43.13 -5.67 -13.68
N ASP A 257 42.12 -5.75 -12.81
CA ASP A 257 41.45 -7.01 -12.49
C ASP A 257 40.53 -7.45 -13.64
N THR A 258 40.40 -8.76 -13.86
CA THR A 258 39.62 -9.32 -14.98
C THR A 258 38.69 -10.44 -14.52
N VAL A 259 37.49 -10.50 -15.10
CA VAL A 259 36.56 -11.62 -14.95
C VAL A 259 36.28 -12.19 -16.34
N ASN A 260 36.28 -13.52 -16.47
CA ASN A 260 35.99 -14.20 -17.73
C ASN A 260 34.94 -15.29 -17.51
N VAL A 261 33.78 -15.10 -18.15
CA VAL A 261 32.62 -16.02 -18.12
C VAL A 261 32.43 -16.76 -19.45
N GLY A 262 33.44 -16.78 -20.32
CA GLY A 262 33.34 -17.34 -21.67
C GLY A 262 33.10 -18.85 -21.73
N GLN A 263 33.22 -19.58 -20.61
CA GLN A 263 32.88 -21.00 -20.46
C GLN A 263 31.69 -21.21 -19.50
N ALA A 264 30.97 -20.15 -19.16
CA ALA A 264 29.76 -20.15 -18.36
C ALA A 264 28.64 -19.37 -19.08
N PRO A 265 28.06 -19.93 -20.16
CA PRO A 265 27.05 -19.25 -20.99
C PRO A 265 25.73 -18.94 -20.27
N GLY A 266 25.52 -19.50 -19.06
CA GLY A 266 24.43 -19.14 -18.17
C GLY A 266 24.74 -17.93 -17.27
N LEU A 267 25.98 -17.42 -17.26
CA LEU A 267 26.37 -16.20 -16.57
C LEU A 267 26.57 -15.03 -17.55
N VAL A 268 26.23 -13.82 -17.11
CA VAL A 268 26.43 -12.59 -17.88
C VAL A 268 27.30 -11.63 -17.09
N LEU A 269 28.47 -11.28 -17.63
CA LEU A 269 29.34 -10.27 -17.05
C LEU A 269 28.99 -8.89 -17.63
N ARG A 270 28.78 -7.90 -16.76
CA ARG A 270 28.76 -6.48 -17.14
C ARG A 270 29.58 -5.71 -16.13
N GLY A 271 30.68 -5.10 -16.56
CA GLY A 271 31.59 -4.39 -15.66
C GLY A 271 33.01 -4.33 -16.20
N THR A 272 33.70 -3.21 -16.00
CA THR A 272 35.16 -3.20 -15.78
C THR A 272 35.43 -2.33 -14.55
N PRO A 273 36.39 -2.67 -13.67
CA PRO A 273 36.74 -1.83 -12.52
C PRO A 273 37.28 -0.45 -12.95
N GLY A 274 36.98 0.63 -12.23
CA GLY A 274 37.47 1.98 -12.57
C GLY A 274 37.45 3.03 -11.46
N VAL A 275 38.62 3.63 -11.17
CA VAL A 275 38.81 4.97 -10.55
C VAL A 275 39.77 5.72 -11.48
N ARG A 276 39.56 7.03 -11.73
CA ARG A 276 40.48 7.83 -12.57
C ARG A 276 41.88 7.79 -11.96
N SER A 277 42.84 7.30 -12.74
CA SER A 277 44.26 7.30 -12.43
C SER A 277 44.82 8.72 -12.30
N ARG A 278 46.06 8.84 -11.82
CA ARG A 278 46.83 10.10 -11.85
C ARG A 278 46.99 10.58 -13.29
N THR A 279 47.48 11.80 -13.50
CA THR A 279 47.64 12.32 -14.87
C THR A 279 48.45 11.33 -15.72
N GLN A 280 47.85 10.84 -16.79
CA GLN A 280 48.49 9.96 -17.76
C GLN A 280 48.67 10.71 -19.08
N LEU A 281 49.83 10.52 -19.71
CA LEU A 281 50.16 10.99 -21.05
C LEU A 281 50.32 9.79 -21.95
N ARG A 282 49.38 9.61 -22.88
CA ARG A 282 49.47 8.57 -23.89
C ARG A 282 49.99 9.13 -25.20
N VAL A 283 51.06 8.53 -25.71
CA VAL A 283 51.56 8.73 -27.06
C VAL A 283 50.58 8.07 -28.04
N PHE A 284 49.79 8.89 -28.72
CA PHE A 284 48.78 8.44 -29.67
C PHE A 284 49.25 8.58 -31.12
N GLY A 285 50.07 9.58 -31.45
CA GLY A 285 50.66 9.76 -32.79
C GLY A 285 49.66 9.97 -33.95
N PRO A 286 50.14 10.37 -35.15
CA PRO A 286 49.30 10.48 -36.33
C PRO A 286 49.04 9.10 -36.97
N LEU A 287 47.88 8.90 -37.58
CA LEU A 287 47.68 7.76 -38.47
C LEU A 287 48.40 8.03 -39.79
N VAL A 288 49.35 7.17 -40.16
CA VAL A 288 50.16 7.30 -41.36
C VAL A 288 49.78 6.22 -42.37
N MET A 289 49.55 6.62 -43.62
CA MET A 289 49.45 5.71 -44.75
C MET A 289 50.79 5.59 -45.45
N GLN A 290 51.18 4.36 -45.76
CA GLN A 290 52.39 4.03 -46.50
C GLN A 290 52.01 3.50 -47.88
N VAL A 291 52.54 4.18 -48.90
CA VAL A 291 52.47 3.73 -50.28
C VAL A 291 53.48 2.58 -50.50
N PRO A 292 53.15 1.55 -51.31
CA PRO A 292 54.08 0.47 -51.64
C PRO A 292 55.47 0.94 -52.06
N ALA A 293 56.52 0.23 -51.60
CA ALA A 293 57.91 0.56 -51.90
C ALA A 293 58.26 0.52 -53.41
N VAL A 294 57.47 -0.17 -54.22
CA VAL A 294 57.60 -0.27 -55.68
C VAL A 294 56.78 0.80 -56.44
N GLY A 295 56.16 1.76 -55.74
CA GLY A 295 55.39 2.85 -56.33
C GLY A 295 54.23 2.34 -57.21
N ALA A 296 54.08 2.92 -58.41
CA ALA A 296 53.05 2.56 -59.37
C ALA A 296 53.01 1.06 -59.73
N ALA A 297 54.14 0.36 -59.66
CA ALA A 297 54.22 -1.08 -59.97
C ALA A 297 53.61 -1.96 -58.86
N GLY A 298 53.38 -1.41 -57.67
CA GLY A 298 52.69 -2.08 -56.56
C GLY A 298 51.22 -1.72 -56.43
N MET A 299 50.70 -0.88 -57.34
CA MET A 299 49.30 -0.43 -57.33
C MET A 299 48.59 -0.96 -58.57
N THR A 300 47.32 -1.35 -58.37
CA THR A 300 46.47 -1.81 -59.47
C THR A 300 45.48 -0.71 -59.81
N ASP A 301 45.28 -0.49 -61.11
CA ASP A 301 44.27 0.43 -61.61
C ASP A 301 42.86 0.01 -61.15
N GLY A 302 42.03 0.99 -60.76
CA GLY A 302 40.71 0.76 -60.16
C GLY A 302 40.72 0.28 -58.70
N SER A 303 41.89 0.25 -58.05
CA SER A 303 41.98 -0.08 -56.61
C SER A 303 41.52 1.08 -55.73
N GLN A 304 40.96 0.76 -54.56
CA GLN A 304 40.18 1.70 -53.76
C GLN A 304 40.57 1.67 -52.28
N PHE A 305 40.47 2.84 -51.65
CA PHE A 305 40.44 3.00 -50.20
C PHE A 305 39.34 4.02 -49.84
N SER A 306 38.89 4.04 -48.59
CA SER A 306 37.90 5.03 -48.14
C SER A 306 38.30 5.69 -46.84
N LEU A 307 37.92 6.96 -46.70
CA LEU A 307 38.08 7.74 -45.48
C LEU A 307 36.75 8.33 -45.02
N THR A 308 36.51 8.29 -43.71
CA THR A 308 35.31 8.87 -43.09
C THR A 308 35.69 10.10 -42.26
N GLY A 309 35.17 11.26 -42.63
CA GLY A 309 35.40 12.53 -41.93
C GLY A 309 34.17 13.44 -42.02
N ASN A 310 33.88 14.21 -40.95
CA ASN A 310 32.67 15.04 -40.83
C ASN A 310 31.34 14.29 -41.09
N GLY A 311 31.29 12.99 -40.78
CA GLY A 311 30.11 12.14 -41.02
C GLY A 311 29.93 11.71 -42.48
N ILE A 312 30.89 12.00 -43.36
CA ILE A 312 30.89 11.62 -44.78
C ILE A 312 31.95 10.54 -44.99
N THR A 313 31.57 9.41 -45.58
CA THR A 313 32.52 8.39 -46.06
C THR A 313 32.77 8.63 -47.55
N GLN A 314 34.01 8.92 -47.91
CA GLN A 314 34.42 9.14 -49.29
C GLN A 314 35.34 8.00 -49.75
N ILE A 315 35.04 7.45 -50.92
CA ILE A 315 35.87 6.44 -51.59
C ILE A 315 36.82 7.16 -52.54
N PHE A 316 38.09 6.75 -52.49
CA PHE A 316 39.18 7.19 -53.34
C PHE A 316 39.60 6.03 -54.22
N GLU A 317 39.73 6.28 -55.52
CA GLU A 317 40.06 5.27 -56.52
C GLU A 317 41.33 5.65 -57.26
N PHE A 318 42.29 4.73 -57.31
CA PHE A 318 43.53 4.92 -58.07
C PHE A 318 43.28 4.69 -59.56
N ASP A 319 43.59 5.69 -60.38
CA ASP A 319 43.43 5.67 -61.84
C ASP A 319 44.80 5.86 -62.50
N GLY A 320 45.27 4.81 -63.15
CA GLY A 320 46.58 4.71 -63.80
C GLY A 320 46.54 4.93 -65.31
N ASP A 321 45.36 4.91 -65.93
CA ASP A 321 45.17 5.01 -67.38
C ASP A 321 44.25 6.17 -67.81
N ASN A 322 43.82 7.01 -66.86
CA ASN A 322 42.85 8.09 -67.00
C ASN A 322 41.49 7.61 -67.53
N SER A 323 41.09 6.37 -67.22
CA SER A 323 39.77 5.85 -67.59
C SER A 323 38.63 6.48 -66.79
N GLY A 324 38.94 7.20 -65.71
CA GLY A 324 37.99 7.82 -64.81
C GLY A 324 37.51 6.82 -63.75
N PRO A 325 36.72 7.29 -62.76
CA PRO A 325 36.32 6.44 -61.65
C PRO A 325 35.28 5.41 -62.08
N THR A 326 35.33 4.21 -61.48
CA THR A 326 34.32 3.15 -61.69
C THR A 326 32.91 3.55 -61.21
N SER A 327 32.79 4.57 -60.35
CA SER A 327 31.53 5.14 -59.89
C SER A 327 31.60 6.68 -59.86
N PRO A 328 30.52 7.41 -60.22
CA PRO A 328 30.51 8.88 -60.24
C PRO A 328 30.85 9.54 -58.89
N ASP A 329 30.62 8.82 -57.79
CA ASP A 329 30.79 9.34 -56.42
C ASP A 329 32.19 9.09 -55.84
N HIS A 330 33.11 8.47 -56.61
CA HIS A 330 34.50 8.25 -56.17
C HIS A 330 35.41 9.43 -56.54
N ILE A 331 36.37 9.75 -55.66
CA ILE A 331 37.42 10.73 -55.95
C ILE A 331 38.63 10.02 -56.55
N VAL A 332 39.04 10.46 -57.74
CA VAL A 332 40.16 9.87 -58.45
C VAL A 332 41.50 10.31 -57.88
N VAL A 333 42.40 9.34 -57.68
CA VAL A 333 43.82 9.53 -57.38
C VAL A 333 44.63 9.13 -58.61
N ASN A 334 45.01 10.11 -59.42
CA ASN A 334 45.73 9.88 -60.66
C ASN A 334 47.19 9.46 -60.40
N TYR A 335 47.65 8.44 -61.12
CA TYR A 335 49.05 8.08 -61.20
C TYR A 335 49.42 7.62 -62.63
N THR A 336 50.71 7.42 -62.90
CA THR A 336 51.17 6.85 -64.17
C THR A 336 52.07 5.65 -63.90
N PRO A 337 52.32 4.77 -64.90
CA PRO A 337 53.26 3.66 -64.74
C PRO A 337 54.71 4.07 -64.37
N LEU A 338 55.05 5.37 -64.46
CA LEU A 338 56.35 5.92 -64.06
C LEU A 338 56.33 6.62 -62.69
N SER A 339 55.16 6.75 -62.05
CA SER A 339 55.02 7.43 -60.77
C SER A 339 55.77 6.68 -59.66
N THR A 340 56.62 7.41 -58.95
CA THR A 340 57.28 6.90 -57.74
C THR A 340 56.30 6.82 -56.58
N GLY A 341 56.66 6.12 -55.50
CA GLY A 341 55.83 6.10 -54.29
C GLY A 341 55.59 7.52 -53.70
N GLU A 342 56.53 8.43 -53.92
CA GLU A 342 56.43 9.83 -53.48
C GLU A 342 55.45 10.64 -54.35
N ASP A 343 55.46 10.43 -55.66
CA ASP A 343 54.49 11.06 -56.58
C ASP A 343 53.05 10.64 -56.23
N ILE A 344 52.88 9.37 -55.83
CA ILE A 344 51.59 8.81 -55.42
C ILE A 344 51.18 9.34 -54.03
N ALA A 345 52.10 9.41 -53.06
CA ALA A 345 51.82 9.98 -51.74
C ALA A 345 51.36 11.45 -51.86
N LEU A 346 51.97 12.22 -52.77
CA LEU A 346 51.55 13.58 -53.08
C LEU A 346 50.14 13.63 -53.70
N ALA A 347 49.84 12.75 -54.66
CA ALA A 347 48.52 12.65 -55.29
C ALA A 347 47.42 12.28 -54.30
N VAL A 348 47.67 11.31 -53.42
CA VAL A 348 46.79 10.91 -52.31
C VAL A 348 46.53 12.08 -51.37
N THR A 349 47.59 12.80 -50.97
CA THR A 349 47.48 13.97 -50.08
C THR A 349 46.57 15.05 -50.69
N GLN A 350 46.74 15.35 -51.97
CA GLN A 350 45.93 16.35 -52.68
C GLN A 350 44.47 15.93 -52.80
N ALA A 351 44.21 14.65 -53.11
CA ALA A 351 42.85 14.11 -53.21
C ALA A 351 42.11 14.20 -51.87
N ILE A 352 42.75 13.83 -50.76
CA ILE A 352 42.14 13.86 -49.42
C ILE A 352 41.83 15.30 -48.99
N ASN A 353 42.79 16.22 -49.16
CA ASN A 353 42.58 17.63 -48.79
C ASN A 353 41.51 18.32 -49.66
N GLY A 354 41.29 17.84 -50.89
CA GLY A 354 40.22 18.32 -51.78
C GLY A 354 38.84 17.74 -51.50
N ALA A 355 38.72 16.70 -50.65
CA ALA A 355 37.50 15.92 -50.46
C ALA A 355 36.53 16.51 -49.42
N GLY A 356 36.90 17.59 -48.71
CA GLY A 356 36.01 18.24 -47.73
C GLY A 356 35.75 17.43 -46.44
N LEU A 357 36.53 16.38 -46.18
CA LEU A 357 36.36 15.47 -45.04
C LEU A 357 36.74 16.08 -43.67
N GLY A 358 37.27 17.31 -43.65
CA GLY A 358 37.83 17.90 -42.42
C GLY A 358 39.14 17.25 -41.95
N ILE A 359 39.73 16.39 -42.78
CA ILE A 359 41.03 15.74 -42.54
C ILE A 359 42.09 16.58 -43.26
N VAL A 360 43.17 16.92 -42.55
CA VAL A 360 44.33 17.60 -43.12
C VAL A 360 45.42 16.55 -43.33
N ALA A 361 45.51 16.04 -44.56
CA ALA A 361 46.57 15.12 -44.96
C ALA A 361 47.86 15.88 -45.27
N GLN A 362 49.00 15.32 -44.87
CA GLN A 362 50.32 15.86 -45.15
C GLN A 362 51.24 14.75 -45.67
N ASN A 363 51.87 14.98 -46.82
CA ASN A 363 52.98 14.14 -47.26
C ASN A 363 54.20 14.43 -46.37
N ILE A 364 54.67 13.41 -45.65
CA ILE A 364 55.78 13.51 -44.69
C ILE A 364 57.11 12.96 -45.27
N GLY A 365 57.12 12.61 -46.56
CA GLY A 365 58.28 12.04 -47.25
C GLY A 365 58.44 10.53 -47.01
N GLY A 366 59.24 9.87 -47.85
CA GLY A 366 59.43 8.41 -47.77
C GLY A 366 58.22 7.62 -48.27
N ALA A 367 57.43 8.21 -49.18
CA ALA A 367 56.18 7.65 -49.69
C ALA A 367 55.10 7.46 -48.59
N GLN A 368 55.09 8.35 -47.59
CA GLN A 368 54.17 8.33 -46.46
C GLN A 368 53.25 9.56 -46.43
N VAL A 369 51.99 9.34 -46.08
CA VAL A 369 50.97 10.37 -45.91
C VAL A 369 50.45 10.33 -44.48
N SER A 370 50.71 11.38 -43.70
CA SER A 370 50.11 11.57 -42.39
C SER A 370 48.66 12.06 -42.55
N LEU A 371 47.74 11.43 -41.83
CA LEU A 371 46.32 11.80 -41.78
C LEU A 371 45.95 12.52 -40.49
N GLY A 372 46.92 12.82 -39.63
CA GLY A 372 46.70 13.44 -38.33
C GLY A 372 45.98 12.50 -37.35
N GLN A 373 45.23 13.08 -36.40
CA GLN A 373 44.54 12.35 -35.33
C GLN A 373 43.19 11.77 -35.78
N ILE A 374 43.17 10.99 -36.85
CA ILE A 374 41.97 10.21 -37.17
C ILE A 374 42.04 8.84 -36.48
N ASN A 375 40.86 8.31 -36.12
CA ASN A 375 40.74 6.95 -35.63
C ASN A 375 41.04 5.97 -36.78
N GLU A 376 41.67 4.85 -36.48
CA GLU A 376 41.97 3.79 -37.47
C GLU A 376 40.70 3.27 -38.14
N THR A 377 39.56 3.27 -37.43
CA THR A 377 38.27 2.86 -37.99
C THR A 377 37.74 3.82 -39.06
N GLN A 378 38.28 5.04 -39.16
CA GLN A 378 37.92 6.02 -40.19
C GLN A 378 38.67 5.77 -41.50
N LEU A 379 39.65 4.87 -41.53
CA LEU A 379 40.42 4.50 -42.71
C LEU A 379 40.16 3.04 -43.07
N ASN A 380 39.60 2.79 -44.25
CA ASN A 380 39.53 1.47 -44.83
C ASN A 380 40.46 1.43 -46.05
N LEU A 381 41.53 0.64 -45.96
CA LEU A 381 42.54 0.53 -47.02
C LEU A 381 42.04 -0.24 -48.26
N GLY A 382 40.90 -0.92 -48.17
CA GLY A 382 40.29 -1.65 -49.27
C GLY A 382 41.28 -2.59 -49.98
N ASN A 383 41.30 -2.55 -51.31
CA ASN A 383 42.23 -3.29 -52.17
C ASN A 383 43.35 -2.41 -52.74
N SER A 384 43.56 -1.21 -52.18
CA SER A 384 44.52 -0.20 -52.69
C SER A 384 45.98 -0.62 -52.66
N GLY A 385 46.35 -1.64 -51.88
CA GLY A 385 47.74 -2.01 -51.64
C GLY A 385 48.49 -1.05 -50.71
N LEU A 386 47.84 0.01 -50.22
CA LEU A 386 48.36 0.85 -49.14
C LEU A 386 48.43 0.04 -47.84
N THR A 387 49.37 0.41 -46.98
CA THR A 387 49.42 -0.05 -45.59
C THR A 387 49.25 1.15 -44.66
N SER A 388 48.83 0.93 -43.42
CA SER A 388 48.79 1.99 -42.42
C SER A 388 49.55 1.56 -41.17
N PHE A 389 50.10 2.55 -40.50
CA PHE A 389 50.68 2.41 -39.16
C PHE A 389 50.47 3.73 -38.42
N ARG A 390 50.61 3.69 -37.11
CA ARG A 390 50.52 4.86 -36.26
C ARG A 390 51.93 5.40 -36.01
N GLY A 391 52.16 6.68 -36.34
CA GLY A 391 53.40 7.38 -36.00
C GLY A 391 53.52 7.57 -34.48
N VAL A 392 54.60 8.22 -34.02
CA VAL A 392 54.86 8.41 -32.59
C VAL A 392 54.51 9.84 -32.15
N VAL A 393 55.36 10.81 -32.49
CA VAL A 393 55.16 12.26 -32.23
C VAL A 393 55.74 13.07 -33.40
N THR A 394 55.26 14.30 -33.61
CA THR A 394 55.86 15.21 -34.61
C THR A 394 56.97 16.04 -33.98
N ASP A 395 58.02 16.28 -34.76
CA ASP A 395 59.13 17.13 -34.36
C ASP A 395 58.68 18.58 -34.08
N GLY A 396 59.15 19.16 -32.97
CA GLY A 396 58.79 20.50 -32.50
C GLY A 396 57.49 20.59 -31.68
N GLU A 397 56.78 19.47 -31.46
CA GLU A 397 55.60 19.44 -30.58
C GLU A 397 55.98 19.72 -29.12
N GLN A 398 55.12 20.45 -28.41
CA GLN A 398 55.43 20.95 -27.07
C GLN A 398 54.29 20.71 -26.08
N PHE A 399 54.64 20.30 -24.86
CA PHE A 399 53.71 20.30 -23.74
C PHE A 399 54.35 20.96 -22.52
N THR A 400 53.53 21.43 -21.58
CA THR A 400 54.03 22.05 -20.35
C THR A 400 53.53 21.32 -19.11
N ILE A 401 54.38 21.30 -18.08
CA ILE A 401 54.01 20.90 -16.73
C ILE A 401 54.33 22.05 -15.79
N SER A 402 53.35 22.46 -14.99
CA SER A 402 53.47 23.46 -13.93
C SER A 402 53.28 22.81 -12.57
N ASP A 403 54.05 23.17 -11.56
CA ASP A 403 53.80 22.79 -10.15
C ASP A 403 53.04 23.88 -9.35
N GLY A 404 52.55 24.91 -10.06
CA GLY A 404 51.93 26.11 -9.48
C GLY A 404 52.89 27.27 -9.21
N ASN A 405 54.20 27.03 -9.14
CA ASN A 405 55.24 28.04 -8.92
C ASN A 405 56.21 28.18 -10.11
N GLN A 406 56.49 27.08 -10.81
CA GLN A 406 57.39 26.97 -11.94
C GLN A 406 56.68 26.22 -13.08
N ILE A 407 56.89 26.68 -14.32
CA ILE A 407 56.43 26.01 -15.54
C ILE A 407 57.65 25.52 -16.31
N VAL A 408 57.64 24.25 -16.72
CA VAL A 408 58.63 23.68 -17.64
C VAL A 408 57.96 23.29 -18.95
N THR A 409 58.55 23.73 -20.07
CA THR A 409 58.15 23.33 -21.42
C THR A 409 59.03 22.19 -21.90
N PHE A 410 58.39 21.10 -22.34
CA PHE A 410 59.03 19.96 -22.97
C PHE A 410 58.79 20.00 -24.48
N GLU A 411 59.82 19.69 -25.26
CA GLU A 411 59.78 19.72 -26.72
C GLU A 411 60.27 18.41 -27.31
N PHE A 412 59.49 17.79 -28.19
CA PHE A 412 59.91 16.59 -28.92
C PHE A 412 60.90 16.99 -30.04
N ASP A 413 62.10 16.41 -30.00
CA ASP A 413 63.24 16.73 -30.88
C ASP A 413 63.65 15.48 -31.67
N ASN A 414 63.41 15.50 -32.99
CA ASN A 414 63.77 14.41 -33.88
C ASN A 414 65.24 14.48 -34.27
N VAL A 415 66.03 13.55 -33.76
CA VAL A 415 67.48 13.50 -33.97
C VAL A 415 67.88 13.26 -35.43
N ASP A 416 66.98 12.73 -36.25
CA ASP A 416 67.22 12.48 -37.68
C ASP A 416 67.09 13.75 -38.54
N LEU A 417 66.35 14.77 -38.08
CA LEU A 417 66.07 16.00 -38.84
C LEU A 417 67.07 17.14 -38.57
N GLY A 418 67.77 17.11 -37.43
CA GLY A 418 68.93 17.97 -37.14
C GLY A 418 68.64 19.48 -37.04
N ASN A 419 67.37 19.86 -36.89
CA ASN A 419 66.90 21.24 -36.73
C ASN A 419 66.96 21.75 -35.28
N GLY A 420 67.00 20.84 -34.29
CA GLY A 420 67.22 21.15 -32.87
C GLY A 420 65.99 21.76 -32.16
N PHE A 421 66.08 21.84 -30.83
CA PHE A 421 65.02 22.35 -29.95
C PHE A 421 65.24 23.82 -29.54
N ALA A 422 64.19 24.51 -29.10
CA ALA A 422 64.31 25.88 -28.58
C ALA A 422 65.12 25.89 -27.27
N GLY A 423 66.13 26.76 -27.16
CA GLY A 423 67.11 26.72 -26.06
C GLY A 423 66.57 26.92 -24.63
N THR A 424 65.30 27.26 -24.46
CA THR A 424 64.60 27.35 -23.16
C THR A 424 63.76 26.11 -22.83
N ASN A 425 63.58 25.19 -23.77
CA ASN A 425 62.76 24.00 -23.63
C ASN A 425 63.61 22.80 -23.20
N THR A 426 62.98 21.84 -22.52
CA THR A 426 63.59 20.55 -22.16
C THR A 426 63.38 19.56 -23.30
N PRO A 427 64.43 19.07 -23.97
CA PRO A 427 64.27 18.22 -25.15
C PRO A 427 63.91 16.78 -24.77
N ILE A 428 62.95 16.21 -25.49
CA ILE A 428 62.60 14.79 -25.49
C ILE A 428 63.02 14.22 -26.83
N ARG A 429 64.09 13.43 -26.81
CA ARG A 429 64.73 12.96 -28.04
C ARG A 429 64.06 11.70 -28.56
N PHE A 430 63.83 11.69 -29.87
CA PHE A 430 63.33 10.53 -30.60
C PHE A 430 63.92 10.47 -32.01
N SER A 431 63.79 9.32 -32.68
CA SER A 431 64.15 9.09 -34.08
C SER A 431 62.97 8.47 -34.84
N SER A 432 63.09 8.38 -36.16
CA SER A 432 62.13 7.71 -37.05
C SER A 432 61.88 6.23 -36.74
N THR A 433 62.73 5.58 -35.93
CA THR A 433 62.58 4.18 -35.50
C THR A 433 62.17 4.01 -34.04
N THR A 434 61.98 5.10 -33.30
CA THR A 434 61.59 5.04 -31.88
C THR A 434 60.18 4.48 -31.77
N THR A 435 59.91 3.59 -30.82
CA THR A 435 58.55 3.09 -30.55
C THR A 435 57.84 3.98 -29.52
N PRO A 436 56.49 3.94 -29.40
CA PRO A 436 55.78 4.66 -28.35
C PRO A 436 56.26 4.34 -26.92
N ASP A 437 56.60 3.08 -26.65
CA ASP A 437 57.12 2.66 -25.33
C ASP A 437 58.53 3.22 -25.08
N ASP A 438 59.41 3.19 -26.09
CA ASP A 438 60.76 3.80 -25.99
C ASP A 438 60.67 5.32 -25.82
N LEU A 439 59.70 5.97 -26.45
CA LEU A 439 59.50 7.41 -26.30
C LEU A 439 59.04 7.78 -24.89
N VAL A 440 58.16 6.99 -24.29
CA VAL A 440 57.71 7.19 -22.90
C VAL A 440 58.88 7.14 -21.92
N LEU A 441 59.88 6.29 -22.15
CA LEU A 441 61.13 6.27 -21.36
C LEU A 441 61.94 7.57 -21.53
N SER A 442 62.00 8.11 -22.75
CA SER A 442 62.61 9.43 -23.00
C SER A 442 61.83 10.57 -22.32
N MET A 443 60.50 10.48 -22.27
CA MET A 443 59.63 11.44 -21.59
C MET A 443 59.82 11.39 -20.06
N GLU A 444 59.85 10.19 -19.47
CA GLU A 444 60.16 9.96 -18.05
C GLU A 444 61.48 10.64 -17.67
N ALA A 445 62.57 10.31 -18.37
CA ALA A 445 63.89 10.84 -18.08
C ALA A 445 63.96 12.38 -18.17
N ALA A 446 63.26 12.98 -19.14
CA ALA A 446 63.19 14.43 -19.29
C ALA A 446 62.40 15.09 -18.15
N ILE A 447 61.25 14.51 -17.78
CA ILE A 447 60.37 15.03 -16.72
C ILE A 447 61.06 14.96 -15.37
N GLU A 448 61.71 13.86 -15.03
CA GLU A 448 62.40 13.72 -13.74
C GLU A 448 63.64 14.63 -13.64
N ALA A 449 64.30 14.94 -14.76
CA ALA A 449 65.44 15.84 -14.83
C ALA A 449 65.05 17.34 -14.85
N SER A 450 63.76 17.67 -14.98
CA SER A 450 63.26 19.05 -15.18
C SER A 450 63.37 19.97 -13.96
N GLY A 451 63.62 19.41 -12.77
CA GLY A 451 63.66 20.15 -11.50
C GLY A 451 62.29 20.38 -10.86
N LEU A 452 61.19 19.88 -11.44
CA LEU A 452 59.83 19.95 -10.87
C LEU A 452 59.61 19.02 -9.67
N GLY A 453 60.57 18.15 -9.35
CA GLY A 453 60.43 17.17 -8.26
C GLY A 453 59.34 16.11 -8.51
N LEU A 454 58.92 15.96 -9.76
CA LEU A 454 57.90 15.02 -10.21
C LEU A 454 58.55 13.72 -10.69
N THR A 455 58.07 12.58 -10.19
CA THR A 455 58.45 11.25 -10.72
C THR A 455 57.38 10.76 -11.69
N ALA A 456 57.75 9.90 -12.63
CA ALA A 456 56.81 9.32 -13.58
C ALA A 456 57.01 7.81 -13.71
N THR A 457 55.95 7.09 -14.08
CA THR A 457 55.95 5.63 -14.21
C THR A 457 55.55 5.25 -15.64
N PRO A 458 56.45 4.66 -16.43
CA PRO A 458 56.12 4.08 -17.73
C PRO A 458 55.13 2.92 -17.58
N LEU A 459 54.07 2.94 -18.38
CA LEU A 459 53.08 1.87 -18.51
C LEU A 459 53.10 1.33 -19.95
N PRO A 460 52.59 0.10 -20.19
CA PRO A 460 52.55 -0.46 -21.54
C PRO A 460 51.73 0.37 -22.54
N ASN A 461 52.02 0.24 -23.84
CA ASN A 461 51.31 0.85 -24.97
C ASN A 461 51.47 2.38 -25.07
N GLY A 462 52.67 2.89 -24.75
CA GLY A 462 53.04 4.28 -24.89
C GLY A 462 52.32 5.19 -23.90
N VAL A 463 52.06 4.72 -22.68
CA VAL A 463 51.41 5.51 -21.62
C VAL A 463 52.43 5.85 -20.54
N LEU A 464 52.51 7.12 -20.15
CA LEU A 464 53.30 7.59 -19.01
C LEU A 464 52.35 8.08 -17.91
N GLU A 465 52.43 7.52 -16.71
CA GLU A 465 51.69 8.01 -15.54
C GLU A 465 52.55 8.96 -14.71
N LEU A 466 52.07 10.17 -14.45
CA LEU A 466 52.75 11.16 -13.60
C LEU A 466 52.37 10.92 -12.14
N ASN A 467 53.36 10.87 -11.25
CA ASN A 467 53.13 10.81 -9.80
C ASN A 467 52.86 12.23 -9.24
N ASP A 468 51.96 12.96 -9.87
CA ASP A 468 51.65 14.35 -9.58
C ASP A 468 50.70 14.52 -8.39
N THR A 469 50.55 15.75 -7.91
CA THR A 469 49.59 16.17 -6.88
C THR A 469 48.60 17.19 -7.46
N PRO A 470 47.48 17.53 -6.80
CA PRO A 470 46.46 18.42 -7.37
C PRO A 470 46.93 19.83 -7.77
N GLN A 471 48.10 20.26 -7.29
CA GLN A 471 48.71 21.55 -7.65
C GLN A 471 49.38 21.55 -9.03
N PHE A 472 49.65 20.37 -9.60
CA PHE A 472 50.29 20.25 -10.90
C PHE A 472 49.28 20.46 -12.04
N ILE A 473 49.71 21.18 -13.08
CA ILE A 473 48.91 21.42 -14.28
C ILE A 473 49.72 20.92 -15.47
N THR A 474 49.16 19.98 -16.22
CA THR A 474 49.74 19.49 -17.48
C THR A 474 48.92 19.98 -18.66
N ASP A 475 49.55 20.72 -19.56
CA ASP A 475 48.93 21.27 -20.77
C ASP A 475 49.57 20.66 -22.03
N THR A 476 48.77 19.90 -22.77
CA THR A 476 49.16 19.23 -24.02
C THR A 476 48.61 19.93 -25.26
N THR A 477 48.09 21.16 -25.14
CA THR A 477 47.45 21.88 -26.25
C THR A 477 48.34 22.03 -27.49
N ASN A 478 49.66 22.13 -27.30
CA ASN A 478 50.65 22.24 -28.38
C ASN A 478 51.37 20.91 -28.70
N ALA A 479 50.88 19.79 -28.17
CA ALA A 479 51.37 18.43 -28.43
C ALA A 479 50.19 17.56 -28.88
N PRO A 480 49.67 17.75 -30.11
CA PRO A 480 48.53 17.00 -30.60
C PRO A 480 48.79 15.49 -30.62
N THR A 481 50.02 15.01 -30.70
CA THR A 481 50.26 13.56 -30.68
C THR A 481 50.18 12.93 -29.28
N LEU A 482 49.95 13.74 -28.24
CA LEU A 482 49.69 13.29 -26.88
C LEU A 482 48.22 13.38 -26.50
N VAL A 483 47.72 12.34 -25.85
CA VAL A 483 46.41 12.33 -25.20
C VAL A 483 46.64 12.35 -23.70
N ARG A 484 46.18 13.41 -23.02
CA ARG A 484 46.16 13.49 -21.56
C ARG A 484 44.87 12.85 -21.02
N SER A 485 45.00 11.97 -20.04
CA SER A 485 43.91 11.39 -19.25
C SER A 485 44.25 11.47 -17.74
N GLY A 486 43.32 11.07 -16.88
CA GLY A 486 43.51 11.14 -15.41
C GLY A 486 43.36 12.55 -14.84
N VAL A 487 43.55 12.68 -13.52
CA VAL A 487 43.52 13.97 -12.81
C VAL A 487 44.77 14.15 -11.94
N PRO A 488 45.30 15.38 -11.80
CA PRO A 488 46.49 15.60 -10.98
C PRO A 488 46.26 15.20 -9.51
N GLY A 489 47.16 14.38 -8.94
CA GLY A 489 46.97 13.78 -7.61
C GLY A 489 46.22 12.46 -7.59
N GLY A 490 45.58 12.08 -8.69
CA GLY A 490 44.66 10.94 -8.76
C GLY A 490 43.35 11.21 -8.03
N ALA A 491 42.32 10.41 -8.33
CA ALA A 491 41.08 10.48 -7.56
C ALA A 491 41.21 9.63 -6.27
N THR A 492 40.91 10.22 -5.11
CA THR A 492 40.69 9.42 -3.90
C THR A 492 39.34 8.73 -4.06
N ALA A 493 39.35 7.39 -4.11
CA ALA A 493 38.11 6.63 -4.14
C ALA A 493 37.31 6.97 -2.89
N ILE A 494 36.03 7.33 -3.07
CA ILE A 494 35.08 7.34 -1.97
C ILE A 494 34.47 5.94 -1.96
N PRO A 495 34.86 5.05 -1.02
CA PRO A 495 34.29 3.72 -0.97
C PRO A 495 32.82 3.87 -0.55
N PHE A 496 31.90 3.59 -1.48
CA PHE A 496 30.48 3.52 -1.18
C PHE A 496 29.87 2.27 -1.82
N ILE A 497 28.96 1.63 -1.11
CA ILE A 497 28.16 0.49 -1.57
C ILE A 497 26.75 1.06 -1.71
N GLN A 498 26.19 1.06 -2.92
CA GLN A 498 24.75 1.29 -3.06
C GLN A 498 24.02 0.04 -2.58
N ASP A 499 23.41 0.16 -1.41
CA ASP A 499 22.42 -0.76 -0.86
C ASP A 499 21.13 0.04 -0.63
N VAL A 500 19.98 -0.61 -0.54
CA VAL A 500 18.64 0.00 -0.40
C VAL A 500 18.48 0.85 0.87
N SER A 501 19.48 0.84 1.77
CA SER A 501 19.54 1.56 3.04
C SER A 501 20.39 2.84 3.03
N PHE A 502 20.96 3.25 1.90
CA PHE A 502 21.93 4.36 1.86
C PHE A 502 21.26 5.73 1.70
N THR A 503 21.46 6.63 2.68
CA THR A 503 20.83 7.96 2.73
C THR A 503 21.78 9.07 2.24
N GLY A 504 21.24 10.27 1.99
CA GLY A 504 22.06 11.47 1.73
C GLY A 504 23.01 11.83 2.88
N GLU A 505 22.72 11.36 4.09
CA GLU A 505 23.58 11.51 5.26
C GLU A 505 24.78 10.55 5.25
N ASP A 506 24.58 9.32 4.78
CA ASP A 506 25.66 8.34 4.64
C ASP A 506 26.64 8.73 3.53
N MET A 507 26.10 9.29 2.43
CA MET A 507 26.90 9.88 1.36
C MET A 507 27.75 11.05 1.87
N LYS A 508 27.14 11.96 2.62
CA LYS A 508 27.82 13.07 3.28
C LYS A 508 28.97 12.57 4.17
N ARG A 509 28.72 11.55 5.01
CA ARG A 509 29.73 10.97 5.91
C ARG A 509 30.89 10.35 5.13
N ALA A 510 30.60 9.57 4.08
CA ALA A 510 31.62 8.99 3.22
C ALA A 510 32.49 10.06 2.53
N ILE A 511 31.88 11.18 2.10
CA ILE A 511 32.59 12.31 1.50
C ILE A 511 33.45 13.04 2.55
N ILE A 512 32.93 13.29 3.75
CA ILE A 512 33.68 13.92 4.86
C ILE A 512 34.89 13.06 5.23
N ASP A 513 34.69 11.75 5.37
CA ASP A 513 35.74 10.81 5.74
C ASP A 513 36.80 10.71 4.63
N ALA A 514 36.40 10.66 3.37
CA ALA A 514 37.34 10.67 2.23
C ALA A 514 38.15 11.96 2.15
N ILE A 515 37.55 13.14 2.40
CA ILE A 515 38.27 14.42 2.42
C ILE A 515 39.28 14.47 3.57
N ASN A 516 38.88 14.04 4.77
CA ASN A 516 39.72 14.11 5.96
C ASN A 516 40.81 13.03 6.02
N SER A 517 40.62 11.92 5.31
CA SER A 517 41.59 10.82 5.23
C SER A 517 42.53 10.89 4.01
N SER A 518 42.32 11.85 3.10
CA SER A 518 43.12 11.99 1.88
C SER A 518 44.58 12.39 2.21
N PRO A 519 45.58 11.57 1.86
CA PRO A 519 46.98 11.86 2.16
C PRO A 519 47.50 13.06 1.36
N ASN A 520 48.24 13.95 2.02
CA ASN A 520 48.84 15.18 1.44
C ASN A 520 47.83 16.24 0.97
N SER A 521 46.57 16.19 1.43
CA SER A 521 45.58 17.26 1.24
C SER A 521 45.62 18.27 2.40
N LEU A 522 45.48 19.56 2.10
CA LEU A 522 45.23 20.61 3.10
C LEU A 522 43.74 20.83 3.37
N LEU A 523 42.87 20.03 2.74
CA LEU A 523 41.42 20.12 2.89
C LEU A 523 40.97 19.45 4.19
N SER A 524 39.95 20.02 4.82
CA SER A 524 39.24 19.38 5.92
C SER A 524 37.74 19.59 5.77
N ALA A 525 36.94 18.55 6.01
CA ALA A 525 35.49 18.59 5.94
C ALA A 525 34.82 18.35 7.30
N SER A 526 33.69 19.00 7.56
CA SER A 526 32.92 18.86 8.81
C SER A 526 31.41 18.87 8.57
N ASP A 527 30.69 18.04 9.32
CA ASP A 527 29.23 17.89 9.24
C ASP A 527 28.46 19.16 9.66
N ARG A 528 27.30 19.41 9.05
CA ARG A 528 26.39 20.53 9.31
C ARG A 528 24.92 20.12 9.52
N GLY A 529 24.60 18.83 9.45
CA GLY A 529 23.23 18.30 9.54
C GLY A 529 22.54 18.15 8.18
N GLY A 530 21.59 17.21 8.11
CA GLY A 530 20.98 16.75 6.85
C GLY A 530 22.04 16.23 5.88
N SER A 531 21.84 16.48 4.58
CA SER A 531 22.79 16.10 3.50
C SER A 531 23.88 17.16 3.23
N THR A 532 24.19 18.04 4.19
CA THR A 532 25.10 19.19 3.98
C THR A 532 26.36 19.12 4.86
N PHE A 533 27.49 19.62 4.34
CA PHE A 533 28.78 19.67 5.05
C PHE A 533 29.62 20.89 4.63
N PHE A 534 30.61 21.26 5.43
CA PHE A 534 31.60 22.30 5.12
C PHE A 534 32.91 21.69 4.64
N VAL A 535 33.60 22.38 3.72
CA VAL A 535 34.99 22.09 3.33
C VAL A 535 35.83 23.34 3.57
N SER A 536 36.93 23.18 4.31
CA SER A 536 37.92 24.21 4.61
C SER A 536 39.25 23.89 3.93
N GLY A 537 40.04 24.92 3.59
CA GLY A 537 41.35 24.76 2.95
C GLY A 537 41.33 24.67 1.41
N ALA A 538 40.16 24.74 0.78
CA ALA A 538 40.05 24.73 -0.68
C ALA A 538 40.53 26.06 -1.29
N LEU A 539 41.50 25.98 -2.21
CA LEU A 539 42.04 27.15 -2.94
C LEU A 539 41.16 27.56 -4.12
N THR A 540 40.55 26.60 -4.79
CA THR A 540 39.56 26.80 -5.87
C THR A 540 38.56 25.65 -5.83
N ILE A 541 37.28 25.96 -5.98
CA ILE A 541 36.24 24.99 -6.34
C ILE A 541 35.89 25.35 -7.78
N SER A 542 36.32 24.54 -8.75
CA SER A 542 35.96 24.77 -10.15
C SER A 542 34.66 24.04 -10.46
N ASP A 543 33.77 24.77 -11.13
CA ASP A 543 32.43 24.41 -11.55
C ASP A 543 31.39 24.25 -10.43
N SER A 544 30.12 24.43 -10.84
CA SER A 544 28.94 24.23 -10.02
C SER A 544 28.99 22.82 -9.42
N ILE A 545 28.83 22.68 -8.10
CA ILE A 545 28.39 21.42 -7.52
C ILE A 545 26.93 21.30 -7.94
N ASP A 546 26.69 20.76 -9.13
CA ASP A 546 25.35 20.59 -9.64
C ASP A 546 24.58 19.67 -8.71
N SER A 547 23.46 20.19 -8.23
CA SER A 547 22.45 19.47 -7.46
C SER A 547 22.26 18.07 -8.01
N PHE A 548 22.46 17.06 -7.17
CA PHE A 548 22.44 15.66 -7.56
C PHE A 548 21.00 15.20 -7.82
N PHE A 549 20.61 15.13 -9.09
CA PHE A 549 19.51 14.33 -9.60
C PHE A 549 19.82 13.93 -11.05
N LEU A 550 19.78 12.64 -11.38
CA LEU A 550 19.35 12.15 -12.70
C LEU A 550 19.03 10.64 -12.65
N ARG A 551 17.88 10.32 -13.25
CA ARG A 551 17.28 8.98 -13.44
C ARG A 551 18.07 8.15 -14.45
N GLY A 552 17.89 6.83 -14.41
CA GLY A 552 18.48 5.89 -15.37
C GLY A 552 18.16 6.24 -16.82
N VAL A 553 19.20 6.23 -17.67
CA VAL A 553 19.09 6.24 -19.13
C VAL A 553 19.88 5.06 -19.66
N ALA A 554 19.24 4.24 -20.49
CA ALA A 554 19.87 3.37 -21.48
C ALA A 554 19.61 3.94 -22.89
N ASP A 555 20.50 3.69 -23.86
CA ASP A 555 20.37 4.06 -25.29
C ASP A 555 20.18 2.82 -26.19
N LEU A 556 19.47 3.06 -27.30
CA LEU A 556 19.00 2.25 -28.42
C LEU A 556 20.13 1.79 -29.37
N ALA A 557 19.87 0.77 -30.20
CA ALA A 557 20.84 0.26 -31.17
C ALA A 557 21.02 1.21 -32.39
N GLY A 558 22.28 1.57 -32.70
CA GLY A 558 22.66 2.31 -33.92
C GLY A 558 23.65 3.46 -33.72
N ASN A 559 23.86 3.91 -32.48
CA ASN A 559 24.88 4.91 -32.16
C ASN A 559 26.26 4.25 -31.97
N LEU A 560 27.32 4.88 -32.52
CA LEU A 560 28.69 4.57 -32.10
C LEU A 560 28.85 4.95 -30.62
N LEU A 561 29.32 4.00 -29.81
CA LEU A 561 29.53 4.16 -28.37
C LEU A 561 30.21 5.50 -28.06
N LYS A 562 29.46 6.41 -27.43
CA LYS A 562 30.01 7.60 -26.80
C LYS A 562 29.85 7.47 -25.29
N PRO A 563 30.86 7.89 -24.51
CA PRO A 563 30.90 7.53 -23.09
C PRO A 563 29.87 8.26 -22.23
N ASN A 564 29.44 7.63 -21.14
CA ASN A 564 28.42 8.16 -20.21
C ASN A 564 29.03 8.92 -19.02
N ARG A 565 30.27 9.38 -19.14
CA ARG A 565 30.96 10.33 -18.25
C ARG A 565 31.66 11.40 -19.09
N ILE A 566 31.83 12.61 -18.53
CA ILE A 566 32.58 13.71 -19.15
C ILE A 566 34.08 13.37 -19.46
N ASN A 567 34.63 12.25 -18.97
CA ASN A 567 36.01 11.78 -19.23
C ASN A 567 36.15 10.54 -20.13
N ASN A 568 35.14 10.18 -20.89
CA ASN A 568 35.22 9.07 -21.82
C ASN A 568 35.28 7.63 -21.23
N GLU A 569 34.80 7.39 -20.00
CA GLU A 569 34.65 6.04 -19.40
C GLU A 569 33.20 5.55 -19.40
N THR A 570 33.00 4.22 -19.37
CA THR A 570 31.70 3.54 -19.26
C THR A 570 31.67 2.64 -18.01
N GLN A 571 30.72 2.85 -17.08
CA GLN A 571 30.41 1.92 -16.00
C GLN A 571 29.20 1.05 -16.37
N PHE A 572 29.20 -0.21 -15.93
CA PHE A 572 28.17 -1.18 -16.28
C PHE A 572 27.16 -1.38 -15.15
N THR A 573 25.89 -1.55 -15.52
CA THR A 573 24.80 -2.01 -14.66
C THR A 573 24.11 -3.21 -15.33
N ILE A 574 23.87 -4.29 -14.57
CA ILE A 574 22.95 -5.37 -14.95
C ILE A 574 21.60 -5.06 -14.29
N LEU A 575 20.50 -5.10 -15.05
CA LEU A 575 19.13 -4.87 -14.58
C LEU A 575 18.22 -6.04 -15.02
N MET A 576 17.36 -6.50 -14.12
CA MET A 576 16.16 -7.32 -14.34
C MET A 576 15.00 -6.72 -13.48
N PRO A 577 13.70 -7.01 -13.77
CA PRO A 577 12.62 -6.02 -13.62
C PRO A 577 11.83 -6.04 -12.30
N GLY A 578 11.61 -4.84 -11.75
CA GLY A 578 10.32 -4.36 -11.23
C GLY A 578 9.89 -4.83 -9.85
N VAL A 579 10.49 -4.28 -8.78
CA VAL A 579 9.87 -4.29 -7.46
C VAL A 579 8.64 -3.38 -7.51
N ALA A 580 7.45 -3.95 -7.33
CA ALA A 580 6.24 -3.18 -7.12
C ALA A 580 6.32 -2.54 -5.73
N LEU A 581 6.04 -1.24 -5.68
CA LEU A 581 6.03 -0.48 -4.45
C LEU A 581 4.59 -0.13 -4.13
N ASP A 582 4.30 -0.10 -2.85
CA ASP A 582 3.12 0.53 -2.29
C ASP A 582 3.54 1.93 -1.79
N TYR A 583 2.74 2.97 -2.02
CA TYR A 583 3.05 4.35 -1.63
C TYR A 583 1.92 4.93 -0.79
N GLY A 584 2.28 5.70 0.24
CA GLY A 584 1.30 6.56 0.89
C GLY A 584 0.88 7.67 -0.07
N ASP A 585 -0.42 7.98 -0.12
CA ASP A 585 -1.02 8.80 -1.16
C ASP A 585 -1.78 10.03 -0.64
N ALA A 586 -1.62 10.40 0.64
CA ALA A 586 -2.31 11.53 1.27
C ALA A 586 -2.41 12.77 0.33
N PRO A 587 -3.63 13.27 0.03
CA PRO A 587 -3.81 14.41 -0.86
C PRO A 587 -3.24 15.68 -0.26
N ASP A 588 -2.52 16.43 -1.10
CA ASP A 588 -2.00 17.73 -0.71
C ASP A 588 -3.17 18.67 -0.33
N PRO A 589 -3.23 19.20 0.90
CA PRO A 589 -4.40 19.90 1.42
C PRO A 589 -4.64 21.24 0.72
N VAL A 590 -3.70 21.73 -0.10
CA VAL A 590 -3.84 22.99 -0.84
C VAL A 590 -3.40 22.82 -2.30
N ILE A 591 -4.36 22.92 -3.22
CA ILE A 591 -4.23 22.76 -4.68
C ILE A 591 -3.09 23.61 -5.31
N SER A 592 -2.56 24.62 -4.61
CA SER A 592 -1.58 25.59 -5.10
C SER A 592 -0.16 25.47 -4.54
N THR A 593 0.12 24.55 -3.59
CA THR A 593 1.46 24.40 -2.99
C THR A 593 1.91 22.93 -3.01
N PRO A 594 2.46 22.43 -4.13
CA PRO A 594 2.89 21.03 -4.22
C PRO A 594 3.95 20.66 -3.19
N GLY A 595 3.75 19.54 -2.49
CA GLY A 595 4.76 18.86 -1.68
C GLY A 595 4.71 19.17 -0.19
N ARG A 596 3.53 19.51 0.34
CA ARG A 596 3.33 19.54 1.79
C ARG A 596 3.42 18.13 2.36
N TYR A 597 2.46 17.25 2.05
CA TYR A 597 2.61 15.83 2.36
C TYR A 597 3.60 15.19 1.36
N PRO A 598 4.74 14.66 1.82
CA PRO A 598 5.66 13.91 0.98
C PRO A 598 5.07 12.51 0.71
N THR A 599 4.29 12.39 -0.36
CA THR A 599 3.69 11.14 -0.87
C THR A 599 4.34 10.71 -2.18
N GLN A 600 4.60 11.66 -3.06
CA GLN A 600 5.26 11.39 -4.34
C GLN A 600 6.70 10.92 -4.14
N HIS A 601 7.12 10.00 -5.02
CA HIS A 601 8.52 9.54 -5.08
C HIS A 601 9.54 10.69 -5.21
N ALA A 602 9.17 11.78 -5.91
CA ALA A 602 10.02 12.95 -6.08
C ALA A 602 10.35 13.69 -4.76
N ASN A 603 9.51 13.50 -3.73
CA ASN A 603 9.64 14.11 -2.40
C ASN A 603 10.03 13.07 -1.33
N ASP A 604 10.60 11.94 -1.74
CA ASP A 604 10.91 10.78 -0.89
C ASP A 604 9.70 10.27 -0.10
N GLY A 605 8.53 10.23 -0.74
CA GLY A 605 7.32 9.76 -0.06
C GLY A 605 7.45 8.35 0.52
N ALA A 606 6.69 8.12 1.59
CA ALA A 606 6.62 6.83 2.24
C ALA A 606 6.20 5.77 1.22
N ARG A 607 6.98 4.69 1.15
CA ARG A 607 6.73 3.60 0.22
C ARG A 607 7.27 2.29 0.76
N HIS A 608 6.62 1.19 0.44
CA HIS A 608 6.96 -0.14 0.92
C HIS A 608 7.21 -1.06 -0.27
N VAL A 609 8.20 -1.94 -0.15
CA VAL A 609 8.31 -3.07 -1.06
C VAL A 609 7.17 -4.02 -0.75
N ILE A 610 6.33 -4.29 -1.75
CA ILE A 610 5.19 -5.18 -1.59
C ILE A 610 5.69 -6.57 -1.19
N SER A 611 5.24 -7.03 -0.02
CA SER A 611 5.57 -8.32 0.58
C SER A 611 4.34 -8.89 1.26
N ASP A 612 4.35 -10.16 1.68
CA ASP A 612 3.25 -10.79 2.42
C ASP A 612 3.39 -10.67 3.95
N VAL A 613 4.28 -9.81 4.42
CA VAL A 613 4.61 -9.65 5.84
C VAL A 613 4.09 -8.31 6.35
N ALA A 614 3.47 -8.34 7.54
CA ALA A 614 2.95 -7.18 8.26
C ALA A 614 1.95 -6.33 7.48
N LEU A 615 1.08 -6.90 6.62
CA LEU A 615 0.08 -6.10 5.89
C LEU A 615 -1.01 -5.56 6.83
N LEU A 616 -1.43 -4.32 6.61
CA LEU A 616 -2.59 -3.66 7.20
C LEU A 616 -3.85 -4.17 6.47
N GLY A 617 -4.73 -4.88 7.17
CA GLY A 617 -5.89 -5.50 6.51
C GLY A 617 -5.53 -6.82 5.82
N ALA A 618 -6.19 -7.15 4.71
CA ALA A 618 -6.15 -8.46 4.03
C ALA A 618 -5.43 -8.44 2.66
N GLY A 619 -5.13 -7.28 2.10
CA GLY A 619 -4.50 -7.11 0.79
C GLY A 619 -3.56 -5.89 0.75
N ILE A 620 -2.84 -5.75 -0.35
CA ILE A 620 -1.92 -4.64 -0.64
C ILE A 620 -2.02 -4.32 -2.13
N THR A 621 -2.08 -3.05 -2.49
CA THR A 621 -2.13 -2.62 -3.90
C THR A 621 -0.84 -1.92 -4.30
N ALA A 622 -0.45 -2.06 -5.58
CA ALA A 622 0.75 -1.42 -6.08
C ALA A 622 0.45 -0.01 -6.58
N ASP A 623 1.14 0.99 -6.05
CA ASP A 623 1.12 2.37 -6.54
C ASP A 623 2.45 2.68 -7.27
N ALA A 624 2.33 3.27 -8.46
CA ALA A 624 3.47 3.63 -9.28
C ALA A 624 4.15 4.93 -8.83
N ASP A 625 3.45 5.87 -8.20
CA ASP A 625 3.99 7.21 -7.97
C ASP A 625 3.51 8.01 -6.74
N GLY A 626 2.70 7.43 -5.84
CA GLY A 626 2.27 8.09 -4.59
C GLY A 626 1.37 9.29 -4.88
N LYS A 627 0.57 9.20 -5.94
CA LYS A 627 -0.42 10.23 -6.29
C LYS A 627 -1.76 9.89 -5.68
N PRO A 628 -2.45 10.87 -5.08
CA PRO A 628 -3.77 10.63 -4.49
C PRO A 628 -4.73 10.03 -5.53
N SER A 629 -5.27 8.86 -5.25
CA SER A 629 -6.22 8.19 -6.14
C SER A 629 -7.37 7.56 -5.34
N PRO A 630 -8.56 7.39 -5.93
CA PRO A 630 -9.69 6.75 -5.24
C PRO A 630 -9.50 5.26 -4.88
N GLY A 631 -8.33 4.66 -5.15
CA GLY A 631 -8.00 3.30 -4.71
C GLY A 631 -6.76 3.26 -3.83
N ALA A 632 -6.35 4.40 -3.28
CA ALA A 632 -5.21 4.54 -2.38
C ALA A 632 -5.55 5.43 -1.16
N THR A 633 -6.62 6.23 -1.22
CA THR A 633 -7.29 6.74 -0.02
C THR A 633 -8.10 5.61 0.60
N ALA A 634 -7.87 5.27 1.87
CA ALA A 634 -8.59 4.21 2.62
C ALA A 634 -10.14 4.34 2.61
N ASP A 635 -10.76 3.98 1.48
CA ASP A 635 -12.20 3.96 1.21
C ASP A 635 -12.67 2.66 0.55
N ASP A 636 -11.78 1.66 0.47
CA ASP A 636 -12.10 0.34 -0.02
C ASP A 636 -12.59 -0.60 1.11
N LEU A 637 -12.49 -1.91 0.95
CA LEU A 637 -13.06 -2.89 1.89
C LEU A 637 -11.97 -3.59 2.71
N ASP A 638 -10.74 -3.08 2.64
CA ASP A 638 -9.51 -3.79 3.01
C ASP A 638 -8.65 -3.02 4.03
N ASP A 639 -9.29 -2.14 4.81
CA ASP A 639 -8.58 -1.14 5.58
C ASP A 639 -8.15 -1.71 6.94
N GLY A 640 -6.83 -1.86 7.15
CA GLY A 640 -6.26 -2.33 8.41
C GLY A 640 -6.54 -1.43 9.63
N MET A 641 -7.13 -0.24 9.45
CA MET A 641 -7.61 0.61 10.52
C MET A 641 -9.14 0.60 10.57
N THR A 642 -9.70 0.17 11.70
CA THR A 642 -11.13 0.33 11.97
C THR A 642 -11.33 1.40 13.05
N LEU A 643 -12.10 2.42 12.70
CA LEU A 643 -12.63 3.37 13.65
C LEU A 643 -13.94 2.84 14.22
N ALA A 644 -14.32 3.27 15.43
CA ALA A 644 -15.60 2.87 16.02
C ALA A 644 -16.76 3.08 15.00
N PRO A 645 -17.72 2.13 14.89
CA PRO A 645 -18.70 2.14 13.80
C PRO A 645 -19.40 3.48 13.61
N GLY A 646 -19.24 4.08 12.42
CA GLY A 646 -19.96 5.31 12.01
C GLY A 646 -19.31 6.65 12.37
N GLN A 647 -18.02 6.69 12.72
CA GLN A 647 -17.32 7.95 13.03
C GLN A 647 -16.16 8.27 12.06
N THR A 648 -16.05 9.55 11.68
CA THR A 648 -14.78 10.12 11.17
C THR A 648 -13.82 10.30 12.35
N ALA A 649 -12.59 9.80 12.25
CA ALA A 649 -11.60 9.89 13.33
C ALA A 649 -11.43 11.35 13.76
N THR A 650 -11.89 11.67 14.97
CA THR A 650 -11.84 13.04 15.50
C THR A 650 -10.90 13.06 16.69
N PHE A 651 -9.84 13.84 16.61
CA PHE A 651 -8.86 14.00 17.69
C PHE A 651 -8.98 15.39 18.33
N ASN A 652 -8.89 15.42 19.65
CA ASN A 652 -8.92 16.63 20.46
C ASN A 652 -7.90 16.53 21.61
N PRO A 653 -7.34 17.65 22.12
CA PRO A 653 -6.38 17.61 23.23
C PRO A 653 -6.92 17.08 24.57
N HIS A 654 -8.24 17.07 24.74
CA HIS A 654 -8.94 16.72 25.97
C HIS A 654 -9.80 15.46 25.85
N VAL A 655 -9.76 14.77 24.70
CA VAL A 655 -10.49 13.54 24.43
C VAL A 655 -9.51 12.46 23.99
N GLN A 656 -9.61 11.28 24.61
CA GLN A 656 -8.89 10.08 24.16
C GLN A 656 -9.76 9.38 23.12
N THR A 657 -9.28 9.33 21.89
CA THR A 657 -9.98 8.73 20.75
C THR A 657 -9.48 7.30 20.55
N PRO A 658 -10.35 6.28 20.70
CA PRO A 658 -9.99 4.90 20.41
C PRO A 658 -9.93 4.65 18.90
N PHE A 659 -9.00 3.80 18.49
CA PHE A 659 -8.93 3.26 17.13
C PHE A 659 -8.35 1.84 17.16
N ASP A 660 -8.86 0.97 16.29
CA ASP A 660 -8.38 -0.39 16.15
C ASP A 660 -7.48 -0.50 14.93
N LEU A 661 -6.34 -1.17 15.10
CA LEU A 661 -5.45 -1.56 14.01
C LEU A 661 -5.40 -3.08 13.91
N THR A 662 -5.46 -3.60 12.69
CA THR A 662 -5.45 -5.02 12.36
C THR A 662 -4.39 -5.30 11.30
N LEU A 663 -3.47 -6.23 11.62
CA LEU A 663 -2.53 -6.78 10.65
C LEU A 663 -2.95 -8.19 10.20
N SER A 664 -2.67 -8.57 8.95
CA SER A 664 -2.84 -9.96 8.49
C SER A 664 -1.79 -10.91 9.08
N THR A 665 -0.59 -10.41 9.37
CA THR A 665 0.54 -11.19 9.90
C THR A 665 1.30 -10.40 10.97
N ALA A 666 2.06 -11.10 11.82
CA ALA A 666 2.82 -10.48 12.89
C ALA A 666 3.87 -9.49 12.36
N GLY A 667 4.05 -8.36 13.06
CA GLY A 667 4.93 -7.29 12.62
C GLY A 667 4.95 -6.11 13.59
N PHE A 668 5.34 -4.96 13.08
CA PHE A 668 5.39 -3.70 13.80
C PHE A 668 4.65 -2.61 13.03
N VAL A 669 4.01 -1.70 13.76
CA VAL A 669 3.37 -0.50 13.19
C VAL A 669 3.98 0.76 13.77
N ASP A 670 4.31 1.70 12.90
CA ASP A 670 4.62 3.09 13.23
C ASP A 670 3.50 3.99 12.66
N MET A 671 3.02 4.95 13.46
CA MET A 671 1.88 5.80 13.08
C MET A 671 2.14 7.26 13.44
N TRP A 672 1.78 8.15 12.53
CA TRP A 672 1.83 9.60 12.70
C TRP A 672 0.47 10.24 12.43
N ILE A 673 0.19 11.36 13.10
CA ILE A 673 -0.97 12.21 12.86
C ILE A 673 -0.47 13.65 12.78
N ASP A 674 -0.73 14.32 11.65
CA ASP A 674 -0.43 15.75 11.47
C ASP A 674 -1.46 16.57 12.26
N PHE A 675 -1.17 16.85 13.53
CA PHE A 675 -2.11 17.47 14.45
C PHE A 675 -2.32 18.96 14.19
N ASN A 676 -1.33 19.62 13.58
CA ASN A 676 -1.36 21.06 13.34
C ASN A 676 -1.87 21.42 11.92
N ALA A 677 -2.10 20.41 11.08
CA ALA A 677 -2.54 20.48 9.69
C ALA A 677 -1.64 21.37 8.83
N ASP A 678 -0.34 21.40 9.10
CA ASP A 678 0.62 22.17 8.31
C ASP A 678 1.12 21.41 7.08
N GLY A 679 0.90 20.09 7.06
CA GLY A 679 1.16 19.21 5.96
C GLY A 679 2.43 18.38 6.10
N ASP A 680 3.09 18.32 7.25
CA ASP A 680 4.14 17.33 7.50
C ASP A 680 3.88 16.51 8.78
N TRP A 681 4.67 15.44 8.98
CA TRP A 681 4.53 14.53 10.12
C TRP A 681 5.78 14.53 11.02
N ASN A 682 6.63 15.55 10.88
CA ASN A 682 7.93 15.61 11.55
C ASN A 682 7.89 16.40 12.85
N ASP A 683 6.74 16.94 13.24
CA ASP A 683 6.66 17.77 14.43
C ASP A 683 6.71 16.95 15.73
N PRO A 684 7.27 17.52 16.81
CA PRO A 684 7.28 16.88 18.12
C PRO A 684 5.88 16.54 18.65
N GLY A 685 5.57 15.25 18.71
CA GLY A 685 4.31 14.71 19.24
C GLY A 685 3.40 14.09 18.19
N GLU A 686 3.72 14.25 16.90
CA GLU A 686 2.90 13.69 15.82
C GLU A 686 3.03 12.18 15.67
N GLN A 687 4.16 11.59 16.09
CA GLN A 687 4.29 10.15 16.16
C GLN A 687 3.47 9.61 17.33
N VAL A 688 2.37 8.93 17.01
CA VAL A 688 1.41 8.36 17.98
C VAL A 688 1.78 6.94 18.36
N LEU A 689 2.31 6.16 17.40
CA LEU A 689 2.82 4.80 17.64
C LEU A 689 4.27 4.70 17.18
N THR A 690 5.10 4.10 18.04
CA THR A 690 6.51 3.81 17.75
C THR A 690 6.73 2.31 17.88
N SER A 691 6.85 1.65 16.74
CA SER A 691 7.12 0.20 16.62
C SER A 691 6.19 -0.61 17.51
N ALA A 692 4.89 -0.33 17.43
CA ALA A 692 3.86 -1.06 18.14
C ALA A 692 3.86 -2.51 17.63
N ARG A 693 4.13 -3.47 18.53
CA ARG A 693 4.34 -4.86 18.16
C ARG A 693 3.02 -5.62 18.06
N PHE A 694 2.85 -6.35 16.97
CA PHE A 694 1.77 -7.31 16.74
C PHE A 694 2.34 -8.73 16.74
N THR A 695 1.55 -9.68 17.23
CA THR A 695 1.93 -11.10 17.29
C THR A 695 0.81 -11.94 16.68
N GLU A 696 1.09 -13.19 16.35
CA GLU A 696 0.07 -14.11 15.79
C GLU A 696 -1.16 -14.25 16.69
N ASP A 697 -1.00 -14.10 18.01
CA ASP A 697 -2.09 -14.17 18.99
C ASP A 697 -2.85 -12.83 19.14
N THR A 698 -2.30 -11.73 18.62
CA THR A 698 -2.80 -10.35 18.83
C THR A 698 -2.64 -9.51 17.56
N LEU A 699 -3.33 -9.93 16.49
CA LEU A 699 -3.32 -9.26 15.20
C LEU A 699 -4.23 -8.01 15.15
N THR A 700 -5.26 -7.94 15.99
CA THR A 700 -6.08 -6.74 16.19
C THR A 700 -5.80 -6.14 17.57
N GLN A 701 -5.53 -4.84 17.63
CA GLN A 701 -5.26 -4.11 18.86
C GLN A 701 -5.94 -2.74 18.87
N THR A 702 -6.54 -2.38 20.00
CA THR A 702 -7.11 -1.05 20.25
C THR A 702 -6.05 -0.14 20.85
N PHE A 703 -5.88 1.03 20.26
CA PHE A 703 -5.03 2.10 20.76
C PHE A 703 -5.87 3.32 21.14
N MET A 704 -5.29 4.17 21.98
CA MET A 704 -5.89 5.43 22.41
C MET A 704 -4.93 6.56 22.06
N ALA A 705 -5.43 7.59 21.38
CA ALA A 705 -4.66 8.80 21.12
C ALA A 705 -5.47 10.07 21.33
N SER A 706 -4.75 11.14 21.68
CA SER A 706 -5.26 12.50 21.83
C SER A 706 -4.23 13.46 21.26
N VAL A 707 -4.65 14.67 20.91
CA VAL A 707 -3.70 15.70 20.44
C VAL A 707 -2.70 16.01 21.56
N PRO A 708 -1.38 15.87 21.36
CA PRO A 708 -0.38 16.12 22.38
C PRO A 708 -0.42 17.59 22.82
N PRO A 709 -0.18 17.90 24.11
CA PRO A 709 -0.07 19.28 24.58
C PRO A 709 1.06 20.09 23.93
N THR A 710 2.01 19.40 23.29
CA THR A 710 3.16 19.98 22.58
C THR A 710 2.84 20.34 21.14
N ALA A 711 1.76 19.80 20.57
CA ALA A 711 1.37 20.04 19.18
C ALA A 711 0.54 21.35 19.09
N PRO A 712 0.86 22.26 18.16
CA PRO A 712 0.01 23.41 17.88
C PRO A 712 -1.36 22.94 17.39
N VAL A 713 -2.45 23.39 18.02
CA VAL A 713 -3.80 23.02 17.60
C VAL A 713 -4.37 24.11 16.68
N PRO A 714 -4.96 23.75 15.53
CA PRO A 714 -5.65 24.67 14.63
C PRO A 714 -6.76 25.46 15.33
N ALA A 715 -7.03 26.68 14.88
CA ALA A 715 -8.01 27.58 15.53
C ALA A 715 -9.48 27.16 15.32
N GLY A 716 -9.74 26.22 14.42
CA GLY A 716 -11.05 25.63 14.17
C GLY A 716 -10.91 24.17 13.69
N PRO A 717 -12.02 23.42 13.58
CA PRO A 717 -12.01 22.07 13.03
C PRO A 717 -11.34 22.03 11.65
N VAL A 718 -10.39 21.12 11.46
CA VAL A 718 -9.68 20.93 10.19
C VAL A 718 -9.50 19.45 9.90
N THR A 719 -9.63 19.07 8.63
CA THR A 719 -9.27 17.74 8.14
C THR A 719 -7.79 17.73 7.77
N THR A 720 -7.09 16.72 8.27
CA THR A 720 -5.66 16.44 8.09
C THR A 720 -5.49 14.94 7.83
N TYR A 721 -4.26 14.44 7.78
CA TYR A 721 -3.99 13.03 7.49
C TYR A 721 -3.15 12.34 8.57
N ALA A 722 -3.53 11.11 8.88
CA ALA A 722 -2.72 10.17 9.62
C ALA A 722 -2.00 9.24 8.64
N ARG A 723 -0.75 8.90 8.94
CA ARG A 723 0.05 7.93 8.17
C ARG A 723 0.33 6.72 9.04
N ILE A 724 0.05 5.53 8.52
CA ILE A 724 0.33 4.25 9.16
C ILE A 724 1.31 3.50 8.29
N ARG A 725 2.39 3.00 8.90
CA ARG A 725 3.39 2.20 8.21
C ARG A 725 3.64 0.92 8.99
N SER A 726 3.43 -0.21 8.34
CA SER A 726 3.69 -1.53 8.91
C SER A 726 4.94 -2.15 8.31
N SER A 727 5.68 -2.95 9.09
CA SER A 727 6.86 -3.67 8.61
C SER A 727 7.24 -4.83 9.53
N SER A 728 8.17 -5.67 9.09
CA SER A 728 8.69 -6.75 9.92
C SER A 728 9.64 -6.27 11.04
N THR A 729 10.18 -5.06 10.94
CA THR A 729 11.25 -4.55 11.81
C THR A 729 10.87 -3.33 12.64
N GLY A 730 9.90 -2.52 12.19
CA GLY A 730 9.51 -1.27 12.84
C GLY A 730 10.61 -0.20 12.80
N GLY A 731 10.32 0.94 13.41
CA GLY A 731 11.25 2.07 13.50
C GLY A 731 11.28 2.90 12.22
N LEU A 732 10.20 2.83 11.45
CA LEU A 732 10.05 3.57 10.20
C LEU A 732 9.93 5.08 10.49
N GLN A 733 10.21 5.87 9.48
CA GLN A 733 10.01 7.31 9.48
C GLN A 733 8.72 7.64 8.70
N PRO A 734 8.14 8.84 8.82
CA PRO A 734 6.95 9.20 8.05
C PRO A 734 7.21 9.29 6.53
N THR A 735 8.47 9.27 6.09
CA THR A 735 8.89 9.28 4.67
C THR A 735 9.89 8.16 4.36
N GLY A 736 10.19 7.94 3.09
CA GLY A 736 11.24 7.00 2.66
C GLY A 736 10.77 5.56 2.42
N LEU A 737 11.69 4.72 1.94
CA LEU A 737 11.45 3.32 1.60
C LEU A 737 11.46 2.43 2.86
N ALA A 738 10.49 1.54 2.97
CA ALA A 738 10.53 0.35 3.79
C ALA A 738 10.74 -0.89 2.91
N VAL A 739 11.49 -1.86 3.41
CA VAL A 739 11.91 -3.06 2.66
C VAL A 739 10.85 -4.17 2.62
N ASP A 740 9.78 -4.00 3.39
CA ASP A 740 8.60 -4.88 3.49
C ASP A 740 7.44 -4.12 4.14
N GLY A 741 6.28 -4.78 4.26
CA GLY A 741 5.06 -4.22 4.83
C GLY A 741 4.29 -3.31 3.88
N GLU A 742 3.56 -2.35 4.46
CA GLU A 742 2.57 -1.52 3.78
C GLU A 742 2.52 -0.11 4.38
N VAL A 743 2.06 0.86 3.59
CA VAL A 743 1.80 2.24 4.01
C VAL A 743 0.39 2.66 3.62
N GLU A 744 -0.35 3.17 4.60
CA GLU A 744 -1.72 3.66 4.40
C GLU A 744 -1.89 5.05 5.01
N ASP A 745 -2.63 5.92 4.31
CA ASP A 745 -2.93 7.29 4.74
C ASP A 745 -4.44 7.48 4.98
N TYR A 746 -4.81 7.96 6.16
CA TYR A 746 -6.21 8.11 6.59
C TYR A 746 -6.57 9.57 6.82
N ALA A 747 -7.71 10.01 6.27
CA ALA A 747 -8.27 11.33 6.58
C ALA A 747 -8.77 11.36 8.03
N VAL A 748 -8.26 12.29 8.83
CA VAL A 748 -8.65 12.51 10.22
C VAL A 748 -9.03 13.96 10.46
N THR A 749 -9.85 14.23 11.47
CA THR A 749 -10.30 15.59 11.80
C THR A 749 -9.72 16.00 13.15
N ILE A 750 -9.05 17.15 13.18
CA ILE A 750 -8.59 17.77 14.43
C ILE A 750 -9.59 18.82 14.85
N VAL A 751 -10.05 18.71 16.09
CA VAL A 751 -11.03 19.63 16.67
C VAL A 751 -10.41 20.34 17.88
N PRO A 752 -10.33 21.69 17.88
CA PRO A 752 -9.99 22.46 19.06
C PRO A 752 -11.17 22.65 20.01
N GLY A 753 -10.88 22.99 21.26
CA GLY A 753 -11.87 23.27 22.30
C GLY A 753 -11.88 22.23 23.41
N PHE A 754 -12.70 22.47 24.43
CA PHE A 754 -12.90 21.59 25.57
C PHE A 754 -14.23 20.86 25.43
N PRO A 755 -14.30 19.55 25.69
CA PRO A 755 -15.58 18.85 25.70
C PRO A 755 -16.49 19.41 26.83
N PRO A 756 -17.81 19.43 26.61
CA PRO A 756 -18.74 19.84 27.65
C PRO A 756 -18.74 18.87 28.84
N THR A 757 -19.26 19.30 29.97
CA THR A 757 -19.43 18.47 31.18
C THR A 757 -20.90 18.21 31.42
N ALA A 758 -21.28 16.94 31.43
CA ALA A 758 -22.64 16.51 31.79
C ALA A 758 -22.81 16.48 33.31
N VAL A 759 -24.00 16.82 33.82
CA VAL A 759 -24.34 16.81 35.25
C VAL A 759 -25.62 16.00 35.45
N ASP A 760 -25.64 15.12 36.47
CA ASP A 760 -26.81 14.27 36.72
C ASP A 760 -28.06 15.09 37.07
N ASP A 761 -29.20 14.65 36.53
CA ASP A 761 -30.51 15.29 36.70
C ASP A 761 -31.45 14.46 37.55
N ASN A 762 -32.34 15.15 38.27
CA ASN A 762 -33.32 14.50 39.15
C ASN A 762 -34.71 15.09 38.92
N TYR A 763 -35.67 14.25 38.56
CA TYR A 763 -37.08 14.63 38.43
C TYR A 763 -37.95 13.75 39.33
N ALA A 764 -39.01 14.34 39.88
CA ALA A 764 -39.97 13.62 40.70
C ALA A 764 -41.40 14.00 40.30
N PHE A 765 -42.19 13.00 39.91
CA PHE A 765 -43.54 13.17 39.40
C PHE A 765 -44.40 11.96 39.79
N ASN A 766 -45.67 11.92 39.39
CA ASN A 766 -46.61 10.87 39.80
C ASN A 766 -46.85 9.88 38.65
N GLU A 767 -47.05 8.58 38.95
CA GLU A 767 -47.16 7.52 37.92
C GLU A 767 -48.28 7.75 36.88
N ASP A 768 -49.38 8.42 37.27
CA ASP A 768 -50.49 8.75 36.37
C ASP A 768 -50.30 10.01 35.53
N THR A 769 -49.09 10.56 35.49
CA THR A 769 -48.81 11.80 34.75
C THR A 769 -47.71 11.58 33.72
N VAL A 770 -47.80 12.33 32.62
CA VAL A 770 -46.71 12.43 31.67
C VAL A 770 -45.79 13.55 32.16
N LEU A 771 -44.51 13.25 32.36
CA LEU A 771 -43.50 14.27 32.56
C LEU A 771 -43.09 14.82 31.19
N THR A 772 -43.25 16.13 31.02
CA THR A 772 -42.79 16.88 29.86
C THR A 772 -41.96 18.04 30.37
N THR A 773 -40.69 18.10 29.99
CA THR A 773 -39.84 19.27 30.24
C THR A 773 -40.03 20.30 29.13
N ALA A 774 -39.87 21.58 29.43
CA ALA A 774 -40.04 22.68 28.49
C ALA A 774 -38.82 23.60 28.49
N ASP A 775 -38.28 23.84 27.29
CA ASP A 775 -37.39 24.97 27.03
C ASP A 775 -38.25 26.20 26.72
N VAL A 776 -38.44 27.08 27.71
CA VAL A 776 -39.38 28.21 27.63
C VAL A 776 -38.78 29.42 26.88
N ASP A 777 -37.47 29.48 26.65
CA ASP A 777 -36.84 30.64 26.00
C ASP A 777 -36.09 30.33 24.69
N GLY A 778 -35.83 29.06 24.36
CA GLY A 778 -35.14 28.68 23.12
C GLY A 778 -33.70 29.20 23.06
N THR A 779 -33.14 29.63 24.20
CA THR A 779 -31.84 30.28 24.31
C THR A 779 -30.96 29.60 25.36
N ILE A 780 -30.27 28.55 24.92
CA ILE A 780 -28.99 27.91 25.32
C ILE A 780 -27.93 28.72 26.13
N THR A 781 -28.29 29.57 27.11
CA THR A 781 -27.33 30.31 27.95
C THR A 781 -27.73 30.22 29.44
N PRO A 782 -26.80 29.94 30.37
CA PRO A 782 -27.15 29.64 31.77
C PRO A 782 -27.68 30.89 32.48
N GLY A 783 -29.00 30.91 32.72
CA GLY A 783 -29.71 32.02 33.33
C GLY A 783 -31.07 31.62 33.90
N PHE A 784 -31.09 30.59 34.75
CA PHE A 784 -32.24 30.05 35.50
C PHE A 784 -33.46 30.99 35.64
N THR A 785 -34.62 30.55 35.14
CA THR A 785 -35.82 30.38 35.98
C THR A 785 -36.94 29.52 35.37
N ILE A 786 -36.91 29.13 34.08
CA ILE A 786 -37.90 28.19 33.50
C ILE A 786 -37.31 27.34 32.34
N ASP A 787 -36.10 26.83 32.50
CA ASP A 787 -35.57 25.76 31.66
C ASP A 787 -35.34 24.54 32.58
N ASP A 788 -36.04 23.45 32.31
CA ASP A 788 -36.01 22.21 33.10
C ASP A 788 -35.64 20.98 32.25
N GLY A 789 -35.08 21.17 31.05
CA GLY A 789 -34.45 20.11 30.29
C GLY A 789 -33.14 19.61 30.92
N VAL A 790 -32.60 18.51 30.41
CA VAL A 790 -31.37 17.90 30.95
C VAL A 790 -30.12 18.78 30.75
N THR A 791 -30.16 19.72 29.81
CA THR A 791 -29.05 20.65 29.52
C THR A 791 -28.96 21.83 30.46
N ALA A 792 -29.95 22.04 31.34
CA ALA A 792 -30.08 23.25 32.15
C ALA A 792 -28.96 23.43 33.20
N ASN A 793 -28.35 22.34 33.66
CA ASN A 793 -27.26 22.32 34.64
C ASN A 793 -25.90 21.94 34.02
N ASP A 794 -25.88 21.58 32.74
CA ASP A 794 -24.68 21.23 31.99
C ASP A 794 -23.87 22.48 31.64
N THR A 795 -22.57 22.30 31.39
CA THR A 795 -21.68 23.41 31.05
C THR A 795 -20.72 23.09 29.93
N ASP A 796 -20.51 24.07 29.06
CA ASP A 796 -19.48 24.05 28.03
C ASP A 796 -18.39 25.08 28.36
N PRO A 797 -17.11 24.69 28.54
CA PRO A 797 -16.05 25.63 28.84
C PRO A 797 -15.77 26.65 27.73
N ASP A 798 -16.12 26.34 26.48
CA ASP A 798 -15.98 27.25 25.33
C ASP A 798 -17.20 28.17 25.14
N GLY A 799 -18.25 28.00 25.98
CA GLY A 799 -19.47 28.80 25.96
C GLY A 799 -20.38 28.52 24.76
N ARG A 800 -20.30 27.32 24.18
CA ARG A 800 -21.07 26.91 23.01
C ARG A 800 -22.49 26.39 23.36
N PRO A 801 -23.41 26.39 22.38
CA PRO A 801 -24.70 25.70 22.49
C PRO A 801 -24.54 24.23 22.89
N LEU A 802 -25.37 23.75 23.81
CA LEU A 802 -25.39 22.34 24.20
C LEU A 802 -26.53 21.58 23.53
N PHE A 803 -26.26 20.34 23.20
CA PHE A 803 -27.21 19.37 22.67
C PHE A 803 -27.03 18.02 23.39
N VAL A 804 -28.01 17.12 23.27
CA VAL A 804 -27.93 15.80 23.89
C VAL A 804 -28.28 14.66 22.93
N THR A 805 -27.68 13.51 23.20
CA THR A 805 -28.03 12.24 22.56
C THR A 805 -28.34 11.19 23.62
N LEU A 806 -29.34 10.36 23.36
CA LEU A 806 -29.72 9.25 24.23
C LEU A 806 -28.70 8.12 24.11
N ILE A 807 -28.19 7.62 25.23
CA ILE A 807 -27.30 6.45 25.30
C ILE A 807 -28.08 5.21 25.72
N GLU A 808 -28.88 5.34 26.78
CA GLU A 808 -29.73 4.27 27.30
C GLU A 808 -31.08 4.86 27.68
N GLY A 809 -32.16 4.26 27.18
CA GLY A 809 -33.52 4.68 27.48
C GLY A 809 -34.01 4.19 28.85
N PRO A 810 -35.08 4.79 29.38
CA PRO A 810 -35.71 4.33 30.62
C PRO A 810 -36.33 2.92 30.45
N GLN A 811 -36.31 2.11 31.50
CA GLN A 811 -36.78 0.71 31.46
C GLN A 811 -38.29 0.58 31.71
N HIS A 812 -38.90 1.55 32.39
CA HIS A 812 -40.30 1.53 32.77
C HIS A 812 -41.10 2.61 32.05
N ALA A 813 -40.72 2.99 30.83
CA ALA A 813 -41.55 3.83 29.96
C ALA A 813 -42.60 3.00 29.22
N VAL A 814 -43.80 3.54 29.03
CA VAL A 814 -44.76 3.00 28.06
C VAL A 814 -44.12 3.02 26.67
N GLU A 815 -44.33 1.95 25.90
CA GLU A 815 -43.81 1.84 24.54
C GLU A 815 -44.12 3.10 23.70
N ASN A 816 -43.10 3.65 23.05
CA ASN A 816 -43.17 4.88 22.22
C ASN A 816 -43.63 6.15 22.97
N SER A 817 -43.56 6.19 24.30
CA SER A 817 -43.91 7.40 25.09
C SER A 817 -42.70 8.22 25.53
N PHE A 818 -41.51 7.63 25.50
CA PHE A 818 -40.27 8.32 25.79
C PHE A 818 -39.68 8.96 24.53
N SER A 819 -39.31 10.23 24.64
CA SER A 819 -38.60 10.95 23.59
C SER A 819 -37.63 11.95 24.23
N LEU A 820 -36.35 11.89 23.87
CA LEU A 820 -35.36 12.91 24.21
C LEU A 820 -35.05 13.73 22.95
N ASN A 821 -35.31 15.03 23.01
CA ASN A 821 -35.00 15.97 21.95
C ASN A 821 -33.55 16.45 22.07
N SER A 822 -32.97 16.91 20.96
CA SER A 822 -31.58 17.35 20.92
C SER A 822 -31.30 18.56 21.81
N ASP A 823 -32.31 19.37 22.12
CA ASP A 823 -32.19 20.56 22.99
C ASP A 823 -32.15 20.23 24.49
N GLY A 824 -32.31 18.95 24.87
CA GLY A 824 -32.38 18.52 26.26
C GLY A 824 -33.79 18.36 26.80
N THR A 825 -34.82 18.74 26.03
CA THR A 825 -36.21 18.51 26.45
C THR A 825 -36.62 17.05 26.23
N PHE A 826 -37.45 16.50 27.10
CA PHE A 826 -37.94 15.14 26.96
C PHE A 826 -39.38 14.96 27.43
N ASN A 827 -39.98 13.87 26.93
CA ASN A 827 -41.24 13.32 27.43
C ASN A 827 -40.98 11.96 28.05
N TYR A 828 -41.66 11.66 29.15
CA TYR A 828 -41.65 10.35 29.78
C TYR A 828 -43.03 10.04 30.37
N LYS A 829 -43.56 8.87 30.01
CA LYS A 829 -44.75 8.30 30.64
C LYS A 829 -44.38 6.93 31.21
N PRO A 830 -44.46 6.73 32.53
CA PRO A 830 -44.16 5.45 33.12
C PRO A 830 -45.22 4.40 32.74
N GLU A 831 -44.84 3.13 32.78
CA GLU A 831 -45.75 1.99 32.66
C GLU A 831 -46.90 2.11 33.67
N ALA A 832 -48.06 1.56 33.33
CA ALA A 832 -49.22 1.61 34.21
C ALA A 832 -48.89 0.93 35.56
N ASN A 833 -49.18 1.65 36.66
CA ASN A 833 -48.95 1.22 38.04
C ASN A 833 -47.46 1.00 38.40
N PHE A 834 -46.53 1.58 37.63
CA PHE A 834 -45.12 1.62 38.01
C PHE A 834 -44.84 2.80 38.94
N ASN A 835 -44.42 2.49 40.16
CA ASN A 835 -43.84 3.44 41.10
C ASN A 835 -42.44 2.99 41.52
N GLY A 836 -41.50 3.93 41.62
CA GLY A 836 -40.10 3.61 41.91
C GLY A 836 -39.12 4.57 41.26
N ILE A 837 -37.90 4.09 41.07
CA ILE A 837 -36.85 4.81 40.35
C ILE A 837 -36.75 4.20 38.95
N ASP A 838 -36.83 5.05 37.93
CA ASP A 838 -36.41 4.73 36.57
C ASP A 838 -35.23 5.65 36.20
N THR A 839 -34.42 5.23 35.25
CA THR A 839 -33.21 5.96 34.85
C THR A 839 -32.99 5.91 33.35
N PHE A 840 -32.57 7.02 32.78
CA PHE A 840 -32.02 7.04 31.42
C PHE A 840 -30.69 7.78 31.40
N VAL A 841 -29.84 7.44 30.44
CA VAL A 841 -28.48 7.95 30.32
C VAL A 841 -28.36 8.72 29.02
N TYR A 842 -27.77 9.90 29.09
CA TYR A 842 -27.53 10.77 27.94
C TYR A 842 -26.08 11.24 27.86
N ARG A 843 -25.70 11.72 26.68
CA ARG A 843 -24.42 12.38 26.44
C ARG A 843 -24.67 13.80 25.93
N VAL A 844 -24.08 14.77 26.60
CA VAL A 844 -24.05 16.18 26.18
C VAL A 844 -23.02 16.35 25.08
N ASN A 845 -23.30 17.20 24.09
CA ASN A 845 -22.36 17.61 23.05
C ASN A 845 -22.54 19.09 22.72
N ASP A 846 -21.47 19.79 22.35
CA ASP A 846 -21.48 21.22 22.04
C ASP A 846 -21.65 21.52 20.53
N GLY A 847 -22.11 20.51 19.78
CA GLY A 847 -22.15 20.50 18.32
C GLY A 847 -20.80 20.18 17.64
N ILE A 848 -19.71 20.01 18.40
CA ILE A 848 -18.39 19.63 17.87
C ILE A 848 -17.78 18.42 18.62
N LEU A 849 -17.85 18.42 19.96
CA LEU A 849 -17.33 17.41 20.88
C LEU A 849 -18.45 16.88 21.77
N GLY A 850 -18.40 15.58 22.06
CA GLY A 850 -19.18 14.97 23.14
C GLY A 850 -18.50 15.15 24.49
N SER A 851 -19.30 15.26 25.54
CA SER A 851 -18.85 15.22 26.94
C SER A 851 -18.07 13.94 27.24
N ASN A 852 -17.03 14.04 28.06
CA ASN A 852 -16.21 12.89 28.45
C ASN A 852 -16.95 11.95 29.42
N ASN A 853 -17.85 12.50 30.25
CA ASN A 853 -18.73 11.76 31.13
C ASN A 853 -20.14 11.65 30.54
N LEU A 854 -20.93 10.72 31.09
CA LEU A 854 -22.37 10.63 30.80
C LEU A 854 -23.15 11.36 31.87
N GLY A 855 -24.31 11.91 31.49
CA GLY A 855 -25.31 12.41 32.43
C GLY A 855 -26.33 11.32 32.71
N THR A 856 -26.68 11.13 33.98
CA THR A 856 -27.73 10.20 34.40
C THR A 856 -28.95 11.00 34.84
N VAL A 857 -30.10 10.70 34.25
CA VAL A 857 -31.37 11.23 34.72
C VAL A 857 -32.03 10.21 35.65
N THR A 858 -32.28 10.60 36.89
CA THR A 858 -33.05 9.82 37.85
C THR A 858 -34.48 10.30 37.89
N LEU A 859 -35.40 9.42 37.50
CA LEU A 859 -36.84 9.65 37.51
C LEU A 859 -37.45 8.97 38.73
N THR A 860 -37.83 9.77 39.73
CA THR A 860 -38.56 9.27 40.90
C THR A 860 -40.07 9.30 40.61
N VAL A 861 -40.62 8.14 40.25
CA VAL A 861 -42.05 7.95 39.99
C VAL A 861 -42.76 7.64 41.31
N ARG A 862 -43.59 8.59 41.76
CA ARG A 862 -44.33 8.49 43.01
C ARG A 862 -45.64 7.75 42.77
N GLN A 863 -45.94 6.84 43.70
CA GLN A 863 -47.21 6.13 43.72
C GLN A 863 -48.41 7.09 43.75
N VAL A 864 -49.46 6.73 43.03
CA VAL A 864 -50.79 7.32 43.08
C VAL A 864 -51.75 6.20 43.45
N ASN A 865 -52.64 6.47 44.40
CA ASN A 865 -53.63 5.47 44.78
C ASN A 865 -54.68 5.28 43.68
N ASP A 866 -54.97 4.03 43.29
CA ASP A 866 -56.08 3.68 42.42
C ASP A 866 -57.36 3.35 43.19
N SER A 867 -58.50 3.37 42.48
CA SER A 867 -59.78 3.01 43.11
C SER A 867 -59.90 1.49 43.26
N PRO A 868 -60.49 1.00 44.37
CA PRO A 868 -60.77 -0.43 44.55
C PRO A 868 -61.64 -0.99 43.44
N ILE A 869 -61.51 -2.29 43.19
CA ILE A 869 -62.39 -3.06 42.31
C ILE A 869 -63.32 -3.87 43.21
N ALA A 870 -64.54 -3.39 43.39
CA ALA A 870 -65.58 -4.08 44.14
C ALA A 870 -66.38 -5.03 43.23
N THR A 871 -66.54 -6.29 43.64
CA THR A 871 -67.23 -7.34 42.89
C THR A 871 -68.53 -7.71 43.59
N ASP A 872 -69.62 -7.89 42.82
CA ASP A 872 -70.91 -8.27 43.40
C ASP A 872 -70.85 -9.61 44.15
N ASP A 873 -71.60 -9.68 45.26
CA ASP A 873 -71.67 -10.84 46.16
C ASP A 873 -73.00 -11.58 46.01
N VAL A 874 -72.98 -12.88 46.36
CA VAL A 874 -74.19 -13.69 46.43
C VAL A 874 -74.27 -14.38 47.78
N LEU A 875 -75.38 -14.18 48.49
CA LEU A 875 -75.65 -14.80 49.78
C LEU A 875 -76.99 -15.55 49.74
N THR A 876 -77.06 -16.64 50.50
CA THR A 876 -78.31 -17.38 50.72
C THR A 876 -78.55 -17.47 52.21
N ILE A 877 -79.72 -17.06 52.65
CA ILE A 877 -80.08 -16.95 54.07
C ILE A 877 -81.49 -17.52 54.27
N ASN A 878 -81.87 -17.81 55.51
CA ASN A 878 -83.28 -18.09 55.82
C ASN A 878 -84.01 -16.79 56.16
N GLU A 879 -85.31 -16.75 55.92
CA GLU A 879 -86.16 -15.70 56.46
C GLU A 879 -86.17 -15.70 58.01
N ASP A 880 -86.58 -14.56 58.58
CA ASP A 880 -86.68 -14.29 60.02
C ASP A 880 -85.39 -14.49 60.84
N GLU A 881 -84.25 -14.61 60.16
CA GLU A 881 -82.93 -14.70 60.76
C GLU A 881 -82.14 -13.41 60.50
N VAL A 882 -81.62 -12.82 61.58
CA VAL A 882 -80.64 -11.72 61.45
C VAL A 882 -79.31 -12.33 61.09
N VAL A 883 -78.73 -11.89 59.97
CA VAL A 883 -77.44 -12.37 59.49
C VAL A 883 -76.38 -11.30 59.72
N ASP A 884 -75.29 -11.71 60.36
CA ASP A 884 -74.12 -10.88 60.64
C ASP A 884 -72.97 -11.29 59.71
N VAL A 885 -72.85 -10.58 58.58
CA VAL A 885 -71.85 -10.87 57.54
C VAL A 885 -70.54 -10.16 57.91
N PRO A 886 -69.44 -10.91 58.12
CA PRO A 886 -68.15 -10.32 58.41
C PRO A 886 -67.61 -9.58 57.17
N HIS A 887 -66.89 -8.48 57.40
CA HIS A 887 -66.24 -7.72 56.34
C HIS A 887 -65.40 -8.59 55.39
N SER A 888 -64.64 -9.55 55.93
CA SER A 888 -63.80 -10.45 55.13
C SER A 888 -64.55 -11.37 54.17
N GLU A 889 -65.86 -11.56 54.36
CA GLU A 889 -66.68 -12.36 53.45
C GLU A 889 -67.10 -11.54 52.24
N LEU A 890 -67.55 -10.30 52.44
CA LEU A 890 -67.94 -9.40 51.35
C LEU A 890 -66.75 -8.87 50.56
N THR A 891 -65.57 -8.71 51.17
CA THR A 891 -64.37 -8.25 50.44
C THR A 891 -63.49 -9.40 49.94
N ALA A 892 -63.95 -10.65 50.00
CA ALA A 892 -63.15 -11.82 49.61
C ALA A 892 -62.87 -11.87 48.09
N ASN A 893 -63.79 -11.30 47.30
CA ASN A 893 -63.77 -11.19 45.84
C ASN A 893 -63.41 -9.77 45.35
N ASP A 894 -63.19 -8.83 46.27
CA ASP A 894 -62.77 -7.47 45.98
C ASP A 894 -61.24 -7.39 45.85
N ALA A 895 -60.75 -6.43 45.06
CA ALA A 895 -59.34 -6.07 45.00
C ALA A 895 -59.14 -4.62 45.43
N ALA A 896 -58.08 -4.35 46.18
CA ALA A 896 -57.77 -3.00 46.63
C ALA A 896 -57.38 -2.04 45.49
N GLY A 897 -56.96 -2.60 44.35
CA GLY A 897 -56.57 -1.89 43.14
C GLY A 897 -55.79 -2.84 42.22
N PRO A 898 -54.88 -2.31 41.38
CA PRO A 898 -53.92 -3.12 40.63
C PRO A 898 -52.96 -3.90 41.55
N ALA A 899 -52.13 -4.77 40.95
CA ALA A 899 -51.33 -5.73 41.70
C ALA A 899 -50.33 -5.10 42.70
N ASN A 900 -49.79 -3.91 42.39
CA ASN A 900 -48.89 -3.14 43.27
C ASN A 900 -49.60 -2.59 44.52
N GLU A 901 -50.93 -2.62 44.56
CA GLU A 901 -51.75 -2.14 45.68
C GLU A 901 -52.40 -3.28 46.48
N SER A 902 -52.07 -4.53 46.19
CA SER A 902 -52.68 -5.71 46.83
C SER A 902 -52.51 -5.78 48.35
N ASP A 903 -51.51 -5.09 48.91
CA ASP A 903 -51.27 -4.99 50.36
C ASP A 903 -52.15 -3.92 51.06
N GLN A 904 -52.87 -3.09 50.29
CA GLN A 904 -53.79 -2.12 50.84
C GLN A 904 -54.99 -2.81 51.50
N THR A 905 -55.46 -2.25 52.62
CA THR A 905 -56.59 -2.80 53.36
C THR A 905 -57.89 -2.20 52.84
N LEU A 906 -58.80 -3.05 52.40
CA LEU A 906 -60.17 -2.68 52.16
C LEU A 906 -60.95 -2.53 53.47
N THR A 907 -61.87 -1.57 53.53
CA THR A 907 -62.78 -1.38 54.66
C THR A 907 -64.17 -1.05 54.12
N ILE A 908 -65.20 -1.74 54.57
CA ILE A 908 -66.58 -1.34 54.26
C ILE A 908 -66.88 -0.08 55.07
N THR A 909 -67.18 1.02 54.38
CA THR A 909 -67.43 2.33 55.00
C THR A 909 -68.89 2.73 54.98
N ASN A 910 -69.67 2.17 54.06
CA ASN A 910 -71.09 2.47 53.93
C ASN A 910 -71.88 1.26 53.44
N VAL A 911 -73.14 1.19 53.84
CA VAL A 911 -74.13 0.22 53.34
C VAL A 911 -75.45 0.93 53.12
N GLN A 912 -76.18 0.54 52.08
CA GLN A 912 -77.53 1.02 51.85
C GLN A 912 -78.44 0.56 52.99
N SER A 913 -78.98 1.48 53.79
CA SER A 913 -79.69 1.15 55.04
C SER A 913 -80.98 0.35 54.89
N ILE A 914 -81.54 0.30 53.67
CA ILE A 914 -82.78 -0.42 53.34
C ILE A 914 -82.51 -1.24 52.07
N SER A 915 -82.76 -2.54 52.13
CA SER A 915 -82.62 -3.44 50.98
C SER A 915 -83.73 -3.25 49.94
N ALA A 916 -83.58 -3.81 48.76
CA ALA A 916 -84.53 -3.69 47.65
C ALA A 916 -85.94 -4.21 47.99
N ALA A 917 -86.04 -5.25 48.81
CA ALA A 917 -87.30 -5.81 49.31
C ALA A 917 -87.81 -5.14 50.60
N GLY A 918 -87.09 -4.17 51.16
CA GLY A 918 -87.50 -3.39 52.34
C GLY A 918 -87.01 -3.92 53.68
N GLY A 919 -86.01 -4.80 53.69
CA GLY A 919 -85.29 -5.23 54.89
C GLY A 919 -84.35 -4.13 55.41
N THR A 920 -83.77 -4.33 56.59
CA THR A 920 -82.82 -3.37 57.18
C THR A 920 -81.39 -3.86 57.06
N VAL A 921 -80.48 -2.97 56.66
CA VAL A 921 -79.04 -3.24 56.58
C VAL A 921 -78.32 -2.23 57.45
N ALA A 922 -77.39 -2.67 58.30
CA ALA A 922 -76.60 -1.79 59.14
C ALA A 922 -75.13 -2.21 59.17
N LEU A 923 -74.22 -1.24 59.09
CA LEU A 923 -72.80 -1.46 59.31
C LEU A 923 -72.48 -1.23 60.79
N ILE A 924 -72.23 -2.30 61.55
CA ILE A 924 -72.02 -2.28 63.00
C ILE A 924 -70.67 -2.93 63.32
N GLY A 925 -69.72 -2.14 63.85
CA GLY A 925 -68.42 -2.68 64.26
C GLY A 925 -67.62 -3.32 63.11
N GLY A 926 -67.78 -2.83 61.88
CA GLY A 926 -67.13 -3.38 60.69
C GLY A 926 -67.79 -4.66 60.14
N ARG A 927 -69.01 -4.98 60.58
CA ARG A 927 -69.80 -6.10 60.06
C ARG A 927 -71.13 -5.62 59.49
N VAL A 928 -71.62 -6.29 58.47
CA VAL A 928 -72.89 -5.95 57.82
C VAL A 928 -73.98 -6.82 58.44
N VAL A 929 -74.87 -6.18 59.19
CA VAL A 929 -76.03 -6.82 59.82
C VAL A 929 -77.22 -6.62 58.90
N TYR A 930 -77.69 -7.71 58.29
CA TYR A 930 -78.88 -7.75 57.45
C TYR A 930 -80.03 -8.40 58.21
N THR A 931 -81.21 -7.79 58.15
CA THR A 931 -82.47 -8.37 58.64
C THR A 931 -83.47 -8.36 57.49
N PRO A 932 -83.93 -9.53 57.01
CA PRO A 932 -84.95 -9.59 55.97
C PRO A 932 -86.24 -8.93 56.47
N PRO A 933 -87.11 -8.45 55.55
CA PRO A 933 -88.48 -8.13 55.94
C PRO A 933 -89.13 -9.34 56.63
N SER A 934 -89.97 -9.12 57.64
CA SER A 934 -90.64 -10.22 58.34
C SER A 934 -91.44 -11.08 57.36
N ASN A 935 -91.29 -12.40 57.46
CA ASN A 935 -92.00 -13.42 56.67
C ASN A 935 -91.84 -13.21 55.14
N TYR A 936 -90.64 -12.78 54.72
CA TYR A 936 -90.31 -12.57 53.32
C TYR A 936 -89.35 -13.66 52.84
N SER A 937 -89.76 -14.37 51.79
CA SER A 937 -88.89 -15.22 50.99
C SER A 937 -88.84 -14.72 49.54
N GLY A 938 -87.69 -14.92 48.89
CA GLY A 938 -87.44 -14.44 47.54
C GLY A 938 -86.14 -13.64 47.39
N PRO A 939 -85.92 -13.04 46.20
CA PRO A 939 -84.70 -12.30 45.90
C PRO A 939 -84.70 -10.90 46.52
N ASP A 940 -83.65 -10.57 47.27
CA ASP A 940 -83.41 -9.23 47.81
C ASP A 940 -82.00 -8.75 47.42
N SER A 941 -81.70 -7.46 47.59
CA SER A 941 -80.36 -6.94 47.39
C SER A 941 -80.09 -5.63 48.13
N PHE A 942 -78.83 -5.33 48.39
CA PHE A 942 -78.39 -4.03 48.88
C PHE A 942 -76.99 -3.70 48.34
N VAL A 943 -76.68 -2.41 48.27
CA VAL A 943 -75.35 -1.92 47.86
C VAL A 943 -74.49 -1.64 49.09
N TYR A 944 -73.22 -2.02 49.06
CA TYR A 944 -72.21 -1.56 50.00
C TYR A 944 -71.10 -0.79 49.29
N THR A 945 -70.38 0.03 50.05
CA THR A 945 -69.21 0.78 49.58
C THR A 945 -67.98 0.34 50.36
N VAL A 946 -66.95 -0.04 49.63
CA VAL A 946 -65.63 -0.40 50.14
C VAL A 946 -64.65 0.75 49.86
N THR A 947 -63.79 1.04 50.83
CA THR A 947 -62.78 2.11 50.79
C THR A 947 -61.42 1.50 51.12
N ASP A 948 -60.39 1.82 50.35
CA ASP A 948 -59.01 1.42 50.67
C ASP A 948 -58.35 2.35 51.71
N ASN A 949 -57.12 2.04 52.07
CA ASN A 949 -56.26 2.89 52.92
C ASN A 949 -55.05 3.46 52.15
N GLY A 950 -55.14 3.55 50.82
CA GLY A 950 -54.03 3.88 49.95
C GLY A 950 -53.51 5.31 50.10
N THR A 951 -52.32 5.54 49.52
CA THR A 951 -51.63 6.83 49.61
C THR A 951 -51.13 7.30 48.25
N THR A 952 -51.23 8.60 48.00
CA THR A 952 -50.65 9.26 46.83
C THR A 952 -49.46 10.09 47.28
N ALA A 953 -48.28 9.80 46.73
CA ALA A 953 -47.00 10.42 47.14
C ALA A 953 -46.76 10.37 48.67
N GLY A 954 -47.16 9.27 49.32
CA GLY A 954 -47.01 9.06 50.77
C GLY A 954 -48.03 9.81 51.65
N VAL A 955 -49.01 10.50 51.04
CA VAL A 955 -50.11 11.17 51.74
C VAL A 955 -51.38 10.32 51.58
N ALA A 956 -52.08 10.06 52.68
CA ALA A 956 -53.32 9.29 52.66
C ALA A 956 -54.32 9.86 51.64
N ALA A 957 -54.76 9.02 50.71
CA ALA A 957 -55.62 9.38 49.58
C ALA A 957 -56.66 8.27 49.32
N PRO A 958 -57.50 7.92 50.31
CA PRO A 958 -58.39 6.78 50.22
C PRO A 958 -59.42 6.96 49.09
N LEU A 959 -59.61 5.92 48.28
CA LEU A 959 -60.62 5.87 47.23
C LEU A 959 -61.69 4.82 47.55
N SER A 960 -62.78 4.78 46.78
CA SER A 960 -63.92 3.93 47.11
C SER A 960 -64.66 3.41 45.89
N ALA A 961 -65.15 2.19 45.99
CA ALA A 961 -66.00 1.53 45.00
C ALA A 961 -67.23 0.91 45.68
N SER A 962 -68.25 0.59 44.89
CA SER A 962 -69.49 -0.01 45.41
C SER A 962 -69.79 -1.31 44.68
N ALA A 963 -70.31 -2.30 45.41
CA ALA A 963 -70.79 -3.57 44.89
C ALA A 963 -72.17 -3.91 45.47
N THR A 964 -72.87 -4.81 44.80
CA THR A 964 -74.22 -5.26 45.16
C THR A 964 -74.14 -6.64 45.80
N VAL A 965 -74.76 -6.79 46.96
CA VAL A 965 -75.06 -8.11 47.54
C VAL A 965 -76.41 -8.57 47.02
N SER A 966 -76.43 -9.68 46.28
CA SER A 966 -77.65 -10.37 45.87
C SER A 966 -77.99 -11.48 46.87
N LEU A 967 -79.17 -11.39 47.48
CA LEU A 967 -79.65 -12.31 48.50
C LEU A 967 -80.72 -13.23 47.93
N THR A 968 -80.62 -14.52 48.23
CA THR A 968 -81.75 -15.44 48.15
C THR A 968 -82.24 -15.73 49.57
N VAL A 969 -83.40 -15.21 49.93
CA VAL A 969 -84.04 -15.50 51.21
C VAL A 969 -84.90 -16.76 51.05
N LEU A 970 -84.44 -17.84 51.68
CA LEU A 970 -85.11 -19.14 51.70
C LEU A 970 -86.29 -19.14 52.65
N ASP A 971 -87.30 -19.90 52.26
CA ASP A 971 -88.45 -20.24 53.08
C ASP A 971 -88.01 -21.08 54.28
N LYS A 972 -88.56 -20.76 55.46
CA LYS A 972 -88.37 -21.53 56.68
C LYS A 972 -89.70 -21.66 57.38
N ASN A 973 -90.20 -22.89 57.39
CA ASN A 973 -91.48 -23.24 58.01
C ASN A 973 -91.70 -22.63 59.40
N ASP A 974 -92.78 -21.87 59.55
CA ASP A 974 -93.18 -21.23 60.78
C ASP A 974 -94.06 -22.13 61.68
N ALA A 975 -94.26 -21.68 62.91
CA ALA A 975 -95.20 -22.34 63.81
C ALA A 975 -96.65 -21.95 63.43
N PRO A 976 -97.61 -22.89 63.50
CA PRO A 976 -99.01 -22.59 63.26
C PRO A 976 -99.55 -21.63 64.33
N THR A 977 -100.42 -20.71 63.91
CA THR A 977 -101.10 -19.78 64.80
C THR A 977 -102.46 -20.37 65.18
N THR A 978 -102.67 -20.67 66.45
CA THR A 978 -103.94 -21.25 66.94
C THR A 978 -104.95 -20.15 67.31
N GLY A 979 -106.21 -20.30 66.91
CA GLY A 979 -107.34 -19.50 67.37
C GLY A 979 -108.06 -20.17 68.53
N ASP A 980 -108.49 -19.40 69.54
CA ASP A 980 -109.29 -19.96 70.62
C ASP A 980 -110.64 -20.47 70.10
N ASP A 981 -110.94 -21.74 70.36
CA ASP A 981 -112.24 -22.35 70.07
C ASP A 981 -113.23 -22.17 71.21
N THR A 982 -114.44 -21.73 70.88
CA THR A 982 -115.55 -21.70 71.84
C THR A 982 -116.64 -22.69 71.44
N LEU A 983 -116.94 -23.61 72.35
CA LEU A 983 -118.02 -24.59 72.21
C LEU A 983 -118.97 -24.48 73.40
N SER A 984 -120.26 -24.67 73.17
CA SER A 984 -121.26 -24.75 74.23
C SER A 984 -122.08 -26.02 74.08
N THR A 985 -122.34 -26.68 75.20
CA THR A 985 -123.21 -27.84 75.27
C THR A 985 -124.13 -27.68 76.48
N VAL A 986 -125.25 -28.40 76.46
CA VAL A 986 -126.11 -28.52 77.63
C VAL A 986 -125.45 -29.50 78.59
N GLU A 987 -125.61 -29.25 79.90
CA GLU A 987 -125.27 -30.19 80.97
C GLU A 987 -125.63 -31.64 80.60
N ASP A 988 -124.73 -32.56 80.94
CA ASP A 988 -124.82 -34.01 80.71
C ASP A 988 -125.01 -34.44 79.23
N THR A 989 -124.77 -33.55 78.28
CA THR A 989 -124.77 -33.86 76.84
C THR A 989 -123.34 -33.93 76.32
N PRO A 990 -122.82 -35.11 75.96
CA PRO A 990 -121.53 -35.22 75.29
C PRO A 990 -121.54 -34.42 73.99
N VAL A 991 -120.57 -33.51 73.83
CA VAL A 991 -120.34 -32.83 72.55
C VAL A 991 -119.26 -33.59 71.78
N SER A 992 -119.56 -33.98 70.55
CA SER A 992 -118.58 -34.50 69.61
C SER A 992 -118.21 -33.36 68.68
N VAL A 993 -116.92 -33.07 68.59
CA VAL A 993 -116.39 -31.95 67.81
C VAL A 993 -115.39 -32.54 66.83
N ASP A 994 -115.57 -32.29 65.55
CA ASP A 994 -114.63 -32.76 64.54
C ASP A 994 -113.33 -31.93 64.64
N ALA A 995 -112.18 -32.59 64.54
CA ALA A 995 -110.88 -31.88 64.54
C ALA A 995 -110.82 -30.77 63.47
N SER A 996 -111.50 -30.96 62.33
CA SER A 996 -111.62 -29.94 61.27
C SER A 996 -112.33 -28.66 61.71
N THR A 997 -113.13 -28.71 62.79
CA THR A 997 -113.78 -27.52 63.35
C THR A 997 -112.90 -26.77 64.33
N LEU A 998 -111.96 -27.47 64.99
CA LEU A 998 -110.98 -26.87 65.91
C LEU A 998 -109.83 -26.20 65.16
N ILE A 999 -109.45 -26.72 63.98
CA ILE A 999 -108.42 -26.08 63.14
C ILE A 999 -108.98 -25.05 62.15
N ALA A 1000 -110.29 -24.77 62.18
CA ALA A 1000 -110.94 -23.93 61.18
C ALA A 1000 -110.63 -22.42 61.34
N ASN A 1001 -110.29 -22.00 62.55
CA ASN A 1001 -109.87 -20.65 62.93
C ASN A 1001 -108.33 -20.54 63.13
N ASP A 1002 -107.61 -21.66 63.04
CA ASP A 1002 -106.15 -21.73 63.03
C ASP A 1002 -105.58 -21.34 61.66
N SER A 1003 -104.33 -20.87 61.62
CA SER A 1003 -103.56 -20.63 60.37
C SER A 1003 -102.27 -21.44 60.40
N ALA A 1004 -101.84 -21.98 59.25
CA ALA A 1004 -100.57 -22.72 59.11
C ALA A 1004 -99.33 -21.88 59.51
N GLY A 1005 -99.45 -20.55 59.41
CA GLY A 1005 -98.53 -19.55 59.91
C GLY A 1005 -98.97 -18.13 59.47
N PRO A 1006 -98.20 -17.10 59.81
CA PRO A 1006 -98.51 -15.70 59.48
C PRO A 1006 -98.20 -15.36 58.01
N ASN A 1007 -99.22 -15.24 57.15
CA ASN A 1007 -99.07 -14.67 55.80
C ASN A 1007 -99.30 -13.14 55.82
N LEU A 1008 -98.32 -12.33 55.40
CA LEU A 1008 -98.56 -10.91 55.15
C LEU A 1008 -99.32 -10.72 53.82
N PRO A 1009 -100.40 -9.91 53.79
CA PRO A 1009 -101.14 -9.67 52.55
C PRO A 1009 -100.34 -8.78 51.57
N GLY A 1010 -100.01 -9.33 50.40
CA GLY A 1010 -99.53 -8.56 49.24
C GLY A 1010 -98.07 -8.77 48.82
N GLN A 1011 -97.33 -9.60 49.54
CA GLN A 1011 -96.05 -10.19 49.11
C GLN A 1011 -96.31 -11.70 48.94
N GLY A 1012 -95.74 -12.37 47.94
CA GLY A 1012 -96.05 -13.79 47.68
C GLY A 1012 -95.64 -14.68 48.85
N GLY A 1013 -96.58 -14.97 49.76
CA GLY A 1013 -96.37 -15.82 50.93
C GLY A 1013 -96.12 -17.28 50.56
N ASP A 1014 -95.17 -17.86 51.27
CA ASP A 1014 -94.49 -19.15 51.10
C ASP A 1014 -95.23 -20.34 51.72
N GLU A 1015 -96.20 -20.12 52.61
CA GLU A 1015 -96.94 -21.21 53.26
C GLU A 1015 -98.27 -21.58 52.57
N SER A 1016 -98.49 -21.07 51.35
CA SER A 1016 -99.63 -21.40 50.48
C SER A 1016 -99.60 -22.88 50.06
N GLY A 1017 -100.10 -23.77 50.91
CA GLY A 1017 -100.20 -25.22 50.64
C GLY A 1017 -99.86 -26.12 51.81
N GLN A 1018 -99.42 -25.55 52.94
CA GLN A 1018 -99.23 -26.28 54.18
C GLN A 1018 -100.57 -26.77 54.75
N THR A 1019 -100.60 -27.98 55.28
CA THR A 1019 -101.81 -28.56 55.90
C THR A 1019 -101.63 -28.62 57.41
N LEU A 1020 -102.52 -27.97 58.15
CA LEU A 1020 -102.60 -28.10 59.60
C LEU A 1020 -102.94 -29.55 59.97
N VAL A 1021 -102.13 -30.17 60.81
CA VAL A 1021 -102.38 -31.50 61.36
C VAL A 1021 -102.71 -31.36 62.84
N PHE A 1022 -103.95 -31.70 63.20
CA PHE A 1022 -104.39 -31.76 64.60
C PHE A 1022 -103.79 -33.00 65.27
N SER A 1023 -102.92 -32.81 66.27
CA SER A 1023 -102.20 -33.88 66.97
C SER A 1023 -102.75 -34.16 68.37
#